data_AF-A0A812LGS4-F1
#
_entry.id   AF-A0A812LGS4-F1
#
_cell.length_a   1.000
_cell.length_b   1.000
_cell.length_c   1.000
_cell.angle_alpha   90.00
_cell.angle_beta   90.00
_cell.angle_gamma   90.00
#
_symmetry.space_group_name_H-M   'P 1'
#
loop_
_entity.id
_entity.type
_entity.pdbx_description
1 polymer ?
#
loop_
_entity_poly.entity_id
_entity_poly.type
_entity_poly.pdbx_seq_one_letter_code
_entity_poly.pdbx_strand_id
1 'polypeptide(L)'
;MDIAEEAGSPSPLLEAVMAGRSMDMERAQAIARDIAKPDYTLGQYFQDLMATFPELHLFGLEGMSGDTLEFKRDVLYGGRVAGDEFQRTIGAFFAIYWLVRSAIDGKHGFCHGVDDLWRPMASREGESDKARVFYGDETIWNHFQDLMLDAGVLVQKKGPKFEVDSETTLALLVLTALHDVMKVSLLLPVVQKADAPYRGYGEAEVIADHDLAIFYLIERYPQLLPSLSSLKPDLQSSVQMVLSGLAFNNGWFVQAEAPPGAVLRGIKAAITSQNKSDRQVSKRDLSLYFVHWLTDLAGAEPSPLFGCLKLTSQLPLPVLKSFMESVKYIQQLAERTETEVMESYLKDRWRNHQPPVGPLPSGPEALVKTRLLCMAQGMATQVLEAFDKLSDADKEVLSIEMSRTGTENQSFSEGFVPACVRDRLAGPAFLVYYGPAFLQRMHNDSPLRRLEILTEIYRRARKLWPATTDQAGNFVTIRIDAITIQEKWSSSDPGLLLLRMSSNKQAVIERKPEADPKTTNVKEENTEILFAPDVLNSPDGEDICSQQEMINRVSNEMLSAGRWYRKVAFAFLRRAQPGEIITTVVDGKEETVNTAVDGDYVVQANTRWKENYILSYATTSAAYDLATPLEIPHGREDAQQLRKDGYRCYRSRTRIRALRATEEFLQRHCPSKKFMAKWGSPCSVEVDDIIAAQVSASSMVTEIYRIEKTVFRETFIPEQK
;
A
#
# COMPACT_ATOMS: atom_id res chain seq x y z
N MET A 1 -31.22 -6.90 17.26
CA MET A 1 -31.92 -6.51 16.02
C MET A 1 -33.36 -6.10 16.30
N ASP A 2 -34.08 -6.78 17.21
CA ASP A 2 -35.47 -6.43 17.58
C ASP A 2 -35.67 -5.02 18.18
N ILE A 3 -34.60 -4.33 18.62
CA ILE A 3 -34.65 -2.93 19.09
C ILE A 3 -34.74 -1.92 17.91
N ALA A 4 -34.36 -2.34 16.69
CA ALA A 4 -34.25 -1.44 15.53
C ALA A 4 -35.56 -1.29 14.72
N GLU A 5 -36.54 -2.19 14.87
CA GLU A 5 -37.78 -2.11 14.09
C GLU A 5 -38.85 -1.18 14.69
N GLU A 6 -38.79 -0.86 16.00
CA GLU A 6 -39.76 0.03 16.66
C GLU A 6 -39.25 1.46 16.93
N ALA A 7 -37.94 1.70 16.91
CA ALA A 7 -37.35 3.01 17.16
C ALA A 7 -37.02 3.70 15.83
N GLY A 8 -37.64 4.86 15.56
CA GLY A 8 -37.37 5.69 14.36
C GLY A 8 -35.99 6.35 14.31
N SER A 9 -34.96 5.66 14.80
CA SER A 9 -33.58 6.08 14.92
C SER A 9 -32.73 5.41 13.85
N PRO A 10 -31.82 6.14 13.17
CA PRO A 10 -30.91 5.54 12.22
C PRO A 10 -29.91 4.59 12.88
N SER A 11 -29.60 4.75 14.17
CA SER A 11 -28.67 3.90 14.91
C SER A 11 -29.08 3.84 16.39
N PRO A 12 -29.97 2.89 16.76
CA PRO A 12 -30.53 2.81 18.11
C PRO A 12 -29.46 2.64 19.21
N LEU A 13 -28.38 1.90 18.92
CA LEU A 13 -27.28 1.72 19.87
C LEU A 13 -26.51 3.04 20.08
N LEU A 14 -26.21 3.77 19.00
CA LEU A 14 -25.55 5.07 19.10
C LEU A 14 -26.39 6.04 19.92
N GLU A 15 -27.68 6.15 19.62
CA GLU A 15 -28.61 7.00 20.35
C GLU A 15 -28.66 6.62 21.84
N ALA A 16 -28.79 5.33 22.15
CA ALA A 16 -28.82 4.85 23.53
C ALA A 16 -27.52 5.17 24.30
N VAL A 17 -26.36 4.98 23.67
CA VAL A 17 -25.04 5.22 24.32
C VAL A 17 -24.74 6.72 24.47
N MET A 18 -25.19 7.54 23.51
CA MET A 18 -25.02 9.00 23.52
C MET A 18 -26.12 9.76 24.26
N ALA A 19 -27.22 9.10 24.63
CA ALA A 19 -28.31 9.72 25.37
C ALA A 19 -27.83 10.42 26.65
N GLY A 20 -28.13 11.71 26.76
CA GLY A 20 -27.75 12.55 27.90
C GLY A 20 -26.26 12.89 27.99
N ARG A 21 -25.44 12.50 27.01
CA ARG A 21 -24.04 12.92 26.93
C ARG A 21 -23.91 14.26 26.21
N SER A 22 -22.93 15.04 26.62
CA SER A 22 -22.56 16.32 25.99
C SER A 22 -21.04 16.47 26.01
N MET A 23 -20.50 17.25 25.07
CA MET A 23 -19.09 17.64 25.11
C MET A 23 -18.86 18.63 26.26
N ASP A 24 -17.81 18.44 27.05
CA ASP A 24 -17.36 19.43 28.05
C ASP A 24 -16.73 20.62 27.29
N MET A 25 -17.56 21.60 26.91
CA MET A 25 -17.14 22.73 26.08
C MET A 25 -16.05 23.58 26.75
N GLU A 26 -16.11 23.78 28.07
CA GLU A 26 -15.12 24.58 28.80
C GLU A 26 -13.75 23.90 28.72
N ARG A 27 -13.71 22.58 28.96
CA ARG A 27 -12.48 21.79 28.81
C ARG A 27 -12.00 21.74 27.37
N ALA A 28 -12.90 21.56 26.39
CA ALA A 28 -12.55 21.56 24.98
C ALA A 28 -11.85 22.87 24.55
N GLN A 29 -12.39 24.00 24.99
CA GLN A 29 -11.78 25.32 24.77
C GLN A 29 -10.45 25.48 25.52
N ALA A 30 -10.33 24.92 26.72
CA ALA A 30 -9.09 24.91 27.47
C ALA A 30 -8.00 24.11 26.75
N ILE A 31 -8.32 22.91 26.26
CA ILE A 31 -7.41 22.09 25.44
C ILE A 31 -6.90 22.92 24.25
N ALA A 32 -7.79 23.48 23.43
CA ALA A 32 -7.42 24.20 22.23
C ALA A 32 -6.56 25.45 22.51
N ARG A 33 -6.82 26.16 23.62
CA ARG A 33 -6.04 27.34 24.05
C ARG A 33 -4.68 26.96 24.62
N ASP A 34 -4.60 25.87 25.36
CA ASP A 34 -3.46 25.53 26.19
C ASP A 34 -2.50 24.52 25.51
N ILE A 35 -2.89 23.93 24.37
CA ILE A 35 -2.13 22.90 23.63
C ILE A 35 -0.67 23.28 23.32
N ALA A 36 -0.38 24.56 23.06
CA ALA A 36 0.96 25.06 22.76
C ALA A 36 1.77 25.48 24.00
N LYS A 37 1.20 25.42 25.21
CA LYS A 37 1.89 25.84 26.44
C LYS A 37 2.92 24.79 26.88
N PRO A 38 4.18 25.17 27.19
CA PRO A 38 5.23 24.21 27.52
C PRO A 38 4.91 23.27 28.70
N ASP A 39 4.12 23.73 29.68
CA ASP A 39 3.72 22.98 30.88
C ASP A 39 2.49 22.08 30.67
N TYR A 40 1.76 22.25 29.58
CA TYR A 40 0.67 21.37 29.21
C TYR A 40 1.22 20.12 28.50
N THR A 41 1.25 19.00 29.22
CA THR A 41 1.92 17.76 28.79
C THR A 41 1.03 16.87 27.91
N LEU A 42 1.62 15.94 27.16
CA LEU A 42 0.88 14.97 26.34
C LEU A 42 -0.04 14.09 27.20
N GLY A 43 0.41 13.67 28.38
CA GLY A 43 -0.40 12.88 29.30
C GLY A 43 -1.63 13.63 29.80
N GLN A 44 -1.48 14.93 30.11
CA GLN A 44 -2.61 15.78 30.49
C GLN A 44 -3.56 16.00 29.30
N TYR A 45 -3.02 16.26 28.12
CA TYR A 45 -3.79 16.36 26.89
C TYR A 45 -4.64 15.10 26.65
N PHE A 46 -4.06 13.91 26.76
CA PHE A 46 -4.82 12.65 26.62
C PHE A 46 -5.96 12.52 27.64
N GLN A 47 -5.70 12.83 28.92
CA GLN A 47 -6.74 12.78 29.96
C GLN A 47 -7.88 13.77 29.67
N ASP A 48 -7.54 14.98 29.23
CA ASP A 48 -8.52 16.00 28.92
C ASP A 48 -9.34 15.64 27.67
N LEU A 49 -8.74 15.04 26.64
CA LEU A 49 -9.47 14.50 25.48
C LEU A 49 -10.53 13.48 25.91
N MET A 50 -10.12 12.48 26.70
CA MET A 50 -11.02 11.42 27.17
C MET A 50 -12.15 11.95 28.04
N ALA A 51 -11.90 13.00 28.83
CA ALA A 51 -12.94 13.65 29.62
C ALA A 51 -13.86 14.58 28.79
N THR A 52 -13.39 15.07 27.66
CA THR A 52 -14.08 16.08 26.84
C THR A 52 -15.03 15.46 25.82
N PHE A 53 -14.56 14.46 25.06
CA PHE A 53 -15.23 13.95 23.87
C PHE A 53 -15.95 12.64 24.19
N PRO A 54 -17.30 12.65 24.33
CA PRO A 54 -18.04 11.42 24.64
C PRO A 54 -17.90 10.35 23.55
N GLU A 55 -17.72 10.75 22.29
CA GLU A 55 -17.59 9.86 21.13
C GLU A 55 -16.34 8.98 21.21
N LEU A 56 -15.27 9.40 21.90
CA LEU A 56 -14.09 8.54 22.09
C LEU A 56 -14.39 7.26 22.88
N HIS A 57 -15.47 7.23 23.66
CA HIS A 57 -15.89 6.04 24.39
C HIS A 57 -16.60 5.01 23.48
N LEU A 58 -17.03 5.41 22.28
CA LEU A 58 -17.72 4.53 21.33
C LEU A 58 -16.79 3.46 20.77
N PHE A 59 -15.49 3.74 20.67
CA PHE A 59 -14.49 2.74 20.28
C PHE A 59 -14.38 1.58 21.29
N GLY A 60 -14.85 1.76 22.54
CA GLY A 60 -14.93 0.69 23.52
C GLY A 60 -15.94 -0.41 23.17
N LEU A 61 -16.77 -0.20 22.14
CA LEU A 61 -17.72 -1.19 21.61
C LEU A 61 -17.08 -2.06 20.52
N GLU A 62 -15.86 -1.76 20.07
CA GLU A 62 -15.15 -2.54 19.07
C GLU A 62 -14.94 -3.98 19.59
N GLY A 63 -15.17 -4.98 18.73
CA GLY A 63 -15.05 -6.40 19.09
C GLY A 63 -16.21 -6.99 19.90
N MET A 64 -17.25 -6.20 20.24
CA MET A 64 -18.50 -6.77 20.76
C MET A 64 -19.30 -7.44 19.64
N SER A 65 -19.80 -8.66 19.88
CA SER A 65 -20.75 -9.32 18.97
C SER A 65 -22.19 -9.07 19.42
N GLY A 66 -23.12 -9.00 18.48
CA GLY A 66 -24.55 -8.75 18.76
C GLY A 66 -25.21 -9.78 19.68
N ASP A 67 -24.60 -10.95 19.85
CA ASP A 67 -25.15 -12.06 20.63
C ASP A 67 -24.78 -12.02 22.13
N THR A 68 -23.83 -11.16 22.54
CA THR A 68 -23.38 -11.03 23.93
C THR A 68 -23.33 -9.56 24.37
N LEU A 69 -24.51 -8.98 24.60
CA LEU A 69 -24.70 -7.65 25.18
C LEU A 69 -24.62 -7.66 26.72
N GLU A 70 -23.75 -8.48 27.32
CA GLU A 70 -23.41 -8.34 28.74
C GLU A 70 -22.34 -7.28 28.92
N PHE A 71 -22.78 -6.13 29.42
CA PHE A 71 -21.97 -4.95 29.73
C PHE A 71 -21.05 -5.23 30.94
N LYS A 72 -19.94 -5.97 30.74
CA LYS A 72 -18.92 -6.10 31.78
C LYS A 72 -18.10 -4.81 31.85
N ARG A 73 -18.44 -4.01 32.86
CA ARG A 73 -17.87 -2.70 33.20
C ARG A 73 -16.35 -2.68 33.49
N ASP A 74 -15.68 -3.84 33.43
CA ASP A 74 -14.29 -4.05 33.85
C ASP A 74 -13.28 -4.26 32.69
N VAL A 75 -13.66 -4.06 31.43
CA VAL A 75 -12.79 -4.32 30.25
C VAL A 75 -11.92 -3.11 29.85
N LEU A 76 -11.81 -2.06 30.67
CA LEU A 76 -11.05 -0.86 30.29
C LEU A 76 -9.51 -1.00 30.30
N TYR A 77 -8.92 -2.10 30.77
CA TYR A 77 -7.46 -2.30 30.73
C TYR A 77 -7.09 -3.79 30.65
N GLY A 78 -7.02 -4.38 29.45
CA GLY A 78 -6.59 -5.77 29.28
C GLY A 78 -6.30 -6.14 27.83
N GLY A 79 -5.02 -6.31 27.47
CA GLY A 79 -4.52 -6.33 26.09
C GLY A 79 -4.98 -7.49 25.19
N ARG A 80 -5.38 -7.10 23.95
CA ARG A 80 -5.58 -7.78 22.63
C ARG A 80 -7.03 -7.65 22.11
N VAL A 81 -7.31 -7.44 20.82
CA VAL A 81 -7.07 -6.26 19.95
C VAL A 81 -8.48 -5.79 19.47
N ALA A 82 -9.26 -5.29 20.43
CA ALA A 82 -10.23 -4.23 20.20
C ALA A 82 -9.53 -2.94 20.65
N GLY A 83 -9.60 -1.86 19.87
CA GLY A 83 -8.92 -0.60 20.15
C GLY A 83 -7.82 -0.21 19.17
N ASP A 84 -7.66 -0.87 18.02
CA ASP A 84 -6.74 -0.38 16.97
C ASP A 84 -7.24 0.94 16.41
N GLU A 85 -8.53 1.06 16.10
CA GLU A 85 -9.12 2.33 15.63
C GLU A 85 -9.10 3.40 16.74
N PHE A 86 -9.30 3.02 18.00
CA PHE A 86 -9.09 3.93 19.13
C PHE A 86 -7.64 4.44 19.16
N GLN A 87 -6.66 3.55 19.09
CA GLN A 87 -5.25 3.91 19.13
C GLN A 87 -4.84 4.77 17.92
N ARG A 88 -5.40 4.49 16.73
CA ARG A 88 -5.20 5.30 15.53
C ARG A 88 -5.76 6.71 15.69
N THR A 89 -7.00 6.80 16.20
CA THR A 89 -7.66 8.07 16.51
C THR A 89 -6.85 8.88 17.53
N ILE A 90 -6.38 8.24 18.61
CA ILE A 90 -5.48 8.88 19.60
C ILE A 90 -4.15 9.30 18.96
N GLY A 91 -3.62 8.50 18.03
CA GLY A 91 -2.44 8.85 17.24
C GLY A 91 -2.65 10.13 16.42
N ALA A 92 -3.82 10.29 15.80
CA ALA A 92 -4.19 11.51 15.09
C ALA A 92 -4.28 12.73 16.02
N PHE A 93 -4.87 12.56 17.22
CA PHE A 93 -4.87 13.60 18.25
C PHE A 93 -3.45 14.00 18.68
N PHE A 94 -2.55 13.04 18.85
CA PHE A 94 -1.16 13.30 19.23
C PHE A 94 -0.39 13.99 18.10
N ALA A 95 -0.68 13.64 16.85
CA ALA A 95 -0.15 14.36 15.69
C ALA A 95 -0.55 15.84 15.71
N ILE A 96 -1.81 16.17 16.03
CA ILE A 96 -2.27 17.57 16.21
C ILE A 96 -1.44 18.26 17.31
N TYR A 97 -1.34 17.62 18.48
CA TYR A 97 -0.58 18.14 19.62
C TYR A 97 0.87 18.44 19.24
N TRP A 98 1.55 17.52 18.56
CA TRP A 98 2.94 17.70 18.17
C TRP A 98 3.14 18.72 17.04
N LEU A 99 2.25 18.77 16.04
CA LEU A 99 2.36 19.74 14.94
C LEU A 99 2.21 21.18 15.44
N VAL A 100 1.24 21.43 16.32
CA VAL A 100 1.04 22.74 16.97
C VAL A 100 2.26 23.14 17.82
N ARG A 101 3.00 22.16 18.34
CA ARG A 101 4.18 22.34 19.19
C ARG A 101 5.51 22.18 18.45
N SER A 102 5.51 22.20 17.11
CA SER A 102 6.69 21.97 16.28
C SER A 102 7.87 22.92 16.57
N ALA A 103 7.60 24.13 17.08
CA ALA A 103 8.64 25.09 17.46
C ALA A 103 9.27 24.86 18.86
N ILE A 104 8.75 23.91 19.64
CA ILE A 104 9.24 23.56 20.98
C ILE A 104 9.71 22.10 21.02
N ASP A 105 8.88 21.18 21.49
CA ASP A 105 9.18 19.76 21.66
C ASP A 105 8.42 18.85 20.67
N GLY A 106 7.55 19.43 19.85
CA GLY A 106 6.65 18.70 18.97
C GLY A 106 7.37 17.85 17.93
N LYS A 107 8.44 18.36 17.31
CA LYS A 107 9.23 17.58 16.32
C LYS A 107 9.76 16.27 16.92
N HIS A 108 10.22 16.30 18.18
CA HIS A 108 10.73 15.13 18.88
C HIS A 108 9.63 14.10 19.12
N GLY A 109 8.48 14.53 19.66
CA GLY A 109 7.35 13.63 19.90
C GLY A 109 6.78 13.03 18.61
N PHE A 110 6.66 13.85 17.56
CA PHE A 110 6.20 13.42 16.25
C PHE A 110 7.12 12.36 15.62
N CYS A 111 8.44 12.54 15.69
CA CYS A 111 9.39 11.63 15.06
C CYS A 111 9.70 10.39 15.88
N HIS A 112 9.88 10.56 17.19
CA HIS A 112 10.48 9.55 18.06
C HIS A 112 9.50 8.98 19.10
N GLY A 113 8.36 9.64 19.33
CA GLY A 113 7.42 9.27 20.37
C GLY A 113 7.79 9.81 21.74
N VAL A 114 7.32 9.13 22.79
CA VAL A 114 7.49 9.53 24.18
C VAL A 114 8.05 8.40 25.06
N ASP A 115 8.65 8.77 26.19
CA ASP A 115 9.09 7.84 27.24
C ASP A 115 7.94 7.40 28.16
N ASP A 116 8.23 6.57 29.16
CA ASP A 116 7.26 6.10 30.16
C ASP A 116 6.65 7.23 31.01
N LEU A 117 7.27 8.41 31.02
CA LEU A 117 6.79 9.62 31.69
C LEU A 117 6.05 10.56 30.72
N TRP A 118 5.72 10.08 29.52
CA TRP A 118 5.01 10.81 28.47
C TRP A 118 5.76 12.05 27.97
N ARG A 119 7.10 12.05 28.08
CA ARG A 119 7.97 13.14 27.62
C ARG A 119 8.51 12.82 26.22
N PRO A 120 8.54 13.79 25.30
CA PRO A 120 9.13 13.61 23.97
C PRO A 120 10.58 13.10 24.06
N MET A 121 10.87 12.04 23.31
CA MET A 121 12.22 11.47 23.26
C MET A 121 13.10 12.21 22.25
N ALA A 122 14.37 12.45 22.61
CA ALA A 122 15.33 13.07 21.69
C ALA A 122 15.68 12.16 20.50
N SER A 123 15.67 10.84 20.72
CA SER A 123 15.83 9.79 19.72
C SER A 123 15.30 8.48 20.29
N ARG A 124 15.07 7.48 19.43
CA ARG A 124 14.60 6.14 19.84
C ARG A 124 15.68 5.08 19.62
N GLU A 125 15.83 4.14 20.54
CA GLU A 125 16.69 2.98 20.33
C GLU A 125 16.18 2.16 19.12
N GLY A 126 17.10 1.77 18.22
CA GLY A 126 16.73 1.09 16.97
C GLY A 126 16.00 1.97 15.95
N GLU A 127 16.09 3.29 16.08
CA GLU A 127 15.51 4.23 15.11
C GLU A 127 16.03 4.01 13.68
N SER A 128 15.13 4.08 12.71
CA SER A 128 15.47 3.97 11.29
C SER A 128 16.18 5.23 10.78
N ASP A 129 17.06 5.07 9.79
CA ASP A 129 17.65 6.20 9.07
C ASP A 129 16.59 7.16 8.51
N LYS A 130 15.45 6.62 8.10
CA LYS A 130 14.33 7.40 7.55
C LYS A 130 13.78 8.40 8.56
N ALA A 131 13.58 8.00 9.81
CA ALA A 131 13.04 8.89 10.84
C ALA A 131 14.03 10.02 11.19
N ARG A 132 15.34 9.73 11.20
CA ARG A 132 16.39 10.76 11.36
C ARG A 132 16.43 11.74 10.20
N VAL A 133 16.35 11.24 8.96
CA VAL A 133 16.29 12.09 7.76
C VAL A 133 15.03 12.95 7.77
N PHE A 134 13.88 12.39 8.15
CA PHE A 134 12.63 13.11 8.28
C PHE A 134 12.74 14.24 9.32
N TYR A 135 13.26 13.93 10.51
CA TYR A 135 13.43 14.90 11.59
C TYR A 135 14.25 16.11 11.14
N GLY A 136 15.36 15.88 10.41
CA GLY A 136 16.25 16.93 9.92
C GLY A 136 15.80 17.67 8.64
N ASP A 137 14.67 17.28 8.03
CA ASP A 137 14.21 17.86 6.77
C ASP A 137 13.37 19.13 7.02
N GLU A 138 14.01 20.29 7.05
CA GLU A 138 13.29 21.55 7.30
C GLU A 138 12.25 21.89 6.21
N THR A 139 12.38 21.33 4.99
CA THR A 139 11.39 21.56 3.94
C THR A 139 10.04 20.93 4.29
N ILE A 140 10.02 19.70 4.83
CA ILE A 140 8.74 19.08 5.22
C ILE A 140 8.09 19.79 6.42
N TRP A 141 8.89 20.23 7.38
CA TRP A 141 8.38 20.98 8.53
C TRP A 141 7.79 22.33 8.14
N ASN A 142 8.43 23.04 7.21
CA ASN A 142 7.87 24.27 6.66
C ASN A 142 6.54 24.01 5.94
N HIS A 143 6.43 22.93 5.15
CA HIS A 143 5.15 22.57 4.54
C HIS A 143 4.05 22.28 5.56
N PHE A 144 4.36 21.60 6.67
CA PHE A 144 3.39 21.37 7.74
C PHE A 144 2.97 22.67 8.40
N GLN A 145 3.91 23.56 8.71
CA GLN A 145 3.62 24.85 9.31
C GLN A 145 2.76 25.73 8.38
N ASP A 146 3.12 25.83 7.10
CA ASP A 146 2.38 26.58 6.09
C ASP A 146 0.95 26.05 5.95
N LEU A 147 0.78 24.72 5.98
CA LEU A 147 -0.54 24.10 5.93
C LEU A 147 -1.38 24.44 7.16
N MET A 148 -0.78 24.40 8.36
CA MET A 148 -1.45 24.76 9.62
C MET A 148 -1.84 26.25 9.67
N LEU A 149 -1.02 27.13 9.07
CA LEU A 149 -1.32 28.55 8.90
C LEU A 149 -2.47 28.77 7.90
N ASP A 150 -2.40 28.11 6.74
CA ASP A 150 -3.43 28.19 5.70
C ASP A 150 -4.78 27.64 6.18
N ALA A 151 -4.78 26.62 7.04
CA ALA A 151 -5.96 26.07 7.69
C ALA A 151 -6.51 26.97 8.80
N GLY A 152 -5.76 27.98 9.24
CA GLY A 152 -6.11 28.86 10.35
C GLY A 152 -5.97 28.21 11.72
N VAL A 153 -5.31 27.05 11.84
CA VAL A 153 -5.01 26.42 13.14
C VAL A 153 -3.91 27.20 13.86
N LEU A 154 -2.94 27.69 13.10
CA LEU A 154 -1.94 28.65 13.56
C LEU A 154 -2.22 30.03 12.97
N VAL A 155 -1.88 31.07 13.72
CA VAL A 155 -1.94 32.46 13.29
C VAL A 155 -0.59 33.11 13.51
N GLN A 156 -0.09 33.83 12.51
CA GLN A 156 1.14 34.59 12.64
C GLN A 156 0.89 35.90 13.39
N LYS A 157 1.54 36.09 14.54
CA LYS A 157 1.61 37.40 15.21
C LYS A 157 2.76 38.23 14.66
N LYS A 158 2.91 39.48 15.12
CA LYS A 158 4.02 40.36 14.73
C LYS A 158 5.38 39.62 14.91
N GLY A 159 6.07 39.36 13.80
CA GLY A 159 7.37 38.68 13.77
C GLY A 159 7.28 37.17 13.44
N PRO A 160 8.26 36.35 13.85
CA PRO A 160 8.30 34.91 13.57
C PRO A 160 7.50 34.07 14.60
N LYS A 161 6.67 34.71 15.43
CA LYS A 161 5.92 34.02 16.49
C LYS A 161 4.55 33.60 15.99
N PHE A 162 4.26 32.31 16.15
CA PHE A 162 2.96 31.72 15.86
C PHE A 162 2.17 31.53 17.15
N GLU A 163 0.85 31.68 17.05
CA GLU A 163 -0.09 31.34 18.11
C GLU A 163 -1.19 30.42 17.58
N VAL A 164 -1.83 29.70 18.49
CA VAL A 164 -2.92 28.78 18.17
C VAL A 164 -4.23 29.55 18.06
N ASP A 165 -4.99 29.33 16.98
CA ASP A 165 -6.38 29.73 16.91
C ASP A 165 -7.23 28.69 17.63
N SER A 166 -7.79 29.06 18.78
CA SER A 166 -8.52 28.10 19.62
C SER A 166 -9.80 27.58 18.97
N GLU A 167 -10.46 28.38 18.11
CA GLU A 167 -11.72 28.00 17.48
C GLU A 167 -11.50 26.96 16.37
N THR A 168 -10.55 27.23 15.48
CA THR A 168 -10.19 26.30 14.41
C THR A 168 -9.55 25.03 14.96
N THR A 169 -8.72 25.15 16.00
CA THR A 169 -8.16 23.97 16.69
C THR A 169 -9.26 23.14 17.33
N LEU A 170 -10.24 23.76 18.00
CA LEU A 170 -11.40 23.04 18.55
C LEU A 170 -12.18 22.30 17.46
N ALA A 171 -12.41 22.95 16.31
CA ALA A 171 -13.07 22.30 15.17
C ALA A 171 -12.28 21.08 14.67
N LEU A 172 -10.95 21.18 14.59
CA LEU A 172 -10.08 20.05 14.20
C LEU A 172 -10.15 18.90 15.23
N LEU A 173 -10.19 19.21 16.53
CA LEU A 173 -10.32 18.21 17.60
C LEU A 173 -11.68 17.49 17.53
N VAL A 174 -12.77 18.23 17.35
CA VAL A 174 -14.12 17.64 17.15
C VAL A 174 -14.15 16.77 15.90
N LEU A 175 -13.61 17.28 14.78
CA LEU A 175 -13.49 16.52 13.54
C LEU A 175 -12.78 15.17 13.75
N THR A 176 -11.66 15.20 14.48
CA THR A 176 -10.85 14.01 14.76
C THR A 176 -11.57 13.03 15.69
N ALA A 177 -12.37 13.53 16.64
CA ALA A 177 -13.17 12.68 17.52
C ALA A 177 -14.28 11.91 16.78
N LEU A 178 -14.75 12.44 15.65
CA LEU A 178 -15.94 11.94 14.93
C LEU A 178 -15.59 11.06 13.73
N HIS A 179 -14.54 11.41 12.98
CA HIS A 179 -14.20 10.84 11.67
C HIS A 179 -14.34 9.31 11.62
N ASP A 180 -13.69 8.61 12.55
CA ASP A 180 -13.56 7.15 12.51
C ASP A 180 -14.56 6.38 13.37
N VAL A 181 -15.50 7.06 14.05
CA VAL A 181 -16.46 6.40 14.95
C VAL A 181 -17.29 5.35 14.20
N MET A 182 -17.60 5.60 12.93
CA MET A 182 -18.39 4.68 12.09
C MET A 182 -17.62 3.44 11.62
N LYS A 183 -16.32 3.31 11.90
CA LYS A 183 -15.61 2.03 11.71
C LYS A 183 -16.05 0.98 12.72
N VAL A 184 -16.67 1.39 13.83
CA VAL A 184 -17.32 0.48 14.78
C VAL A 184 -18.63 0.00 14.16
N SER A 185 -18.60 -1.17 13.52
CA SER A 185 -19.72 -1.72 12.74
C SER A 185 -21.09 -1.75 13.45
N LEU A 186 -21.11 -1.89 14.78
CA LEU A 186 -22.34 -1.86 15.59
C LEU A 186 -23.06 -0.50 15.60
N LEU A 187 -22.37 0.58 15.21
CA LEU A 187 -22.90 1.94 15.20
C LEU A 187 -23.41 2.37 13.83
N LEU A 188 -23.16 1.57 12.78
CA LEU A 188 -23.50 1.92 11.41
C LEU A 188 -25.00 2.19 11.28
N PRO A 189 -25.37 3.31 10.63
CA PRO A 189 -26.76 3.70 10.52
C PRO A 189 -27.50 2.90 9.44
N VAL A 190 -28.80 2.77 9.66
CA VAL A 190 -29.79 2.26 8.71
C VAL A 190 -30.53 3.44 8.09
N VAL A 191 -30.65 3.45 6.76
CA VAL A 191 -31.39 4.51 6.04
C VAL A 191 -32.86 4.48 6.43
N GLN A 192 -33.31 5.59 6.99
CA GLN A 192 -34.70 5.78 7.40
C GLN A 192 -35.60 6.04 6.20
N LYS A 193 -36.87 5.64 6.31
CA LYS A 193 -37.89 5.82 5.26
C LYS A 193 -37.98 7.25 4.71
N ALA A 194 -37.81 8.26 5.57
CA ALA A 194 -37.89 9.67 5.19
C ALA A 194 -36.70 10.17 4.36
N ASP A 195 -35.56 9.45 4.39
CA ASP A 195 -34.34 9.82 3.68
C ASP A 195 -34.05 8.94 2.46
N ALA A 196 -34.81 7.86 2.25
CA ALA A 196 -34.61 6.94 1.15
C ALA A 196 -35.06 7.53 -0.21
N PRO A 197 -34.28 7.34 -1.30
CA PRO A 197 -32.95 6.75 -1.33
C PRO A 197 -31.87 7.75 -0.88
N TYR A 198 -30.88 7.27 -0.14
CA TYR A 198 -29.74 8.07 0.29
C TYR A 198 -28.46 7.65 -0.42
N ARG A 199 -27.98 8.46 -1.37
CA ARG A 199 -26.74 8.21 -2.14
C ARG A 199 -26.59 6.78 -2.69
N GLY A 200 -27.72 6.17 -3.08
CA GLY A 200 -27.77 4.82 -3.66
C GLY A 200 -28.25 3.73 -2.69
N TYR A 201 -28.38 4.04 -1.40
CA TYR A 201 -28.93 3.14 -0.39
C TYR A 201 -30.45 3.30 -0.27
N GLY A 202 -31.17 2.18 -0.25
CA GLY A 202 -32.62 2.10 -0.08
C GLY A 202 -33.08 2.19 1.38
N GLU A 203 -34.39 2.25 1.59
CA GLU A 203 -35.00 2.15 2.94
C GLU A 203 -34.56 0.86 3.63
N ALA A 204 -34.25 0.94 4.93
CA ALA A 204 -33.81 -0.17 5.77
C ALA A 204 -32.45 -0.80 5.38
N GLU A 205 -31.70 -0.21 4.44
CA GLU A 205 -30.34 -0.64 4.14
C GLU A 205 -29.33 -0.03 5.13
N VAL A 206 -28.38 -0.86 5.58
CA VAL A 206 -27.24 -0.41 6.39
C VAL A 206 -26.22 0.27 5.49
N ILE A 207 -25.79 1.47 5.87
CA ILE A 207 -24.69 2.16 5.18
C ILE A 207 -23.38 1.55 5.70
N ALA A 208 -22.84 0.57 4.97
CA ALA A 208 -21.62 -0.15 5.36
C ALA A 208 -20.32 0.65 5.17
N ASP A 209 -20.35 1.67 4.31
CA ASP A 209 -19.23 2.59 4.09
C ASP A 209 -19.18 3.62 5.24
N HIS A 210 -18.12 3.56 6.06
CA HIS A 210 -18.00 4.40 7.26
C HIS A 210 -17.99 5.91 6.97
N ASP A 211 -17.38 6.37 5.87
CA ASP A 211 -17.35 7.78 5.47
C ASP A 211 -18.77 8.25 5.09
N LEU A 212 -19.49 7.42 4.35
CA LEU A 212 -20.87 7.71 3.99
C LEU A 212 -21.83 7.62 5.19
N ALA A 213 -21.56 6.71 6.12
CA ALA A 213 -22.32 6.53 7.36
C ALA A 213 -22.22 7.77 8.25
N ILE A 214 -21.00 8.29 8.49
CA ILE A 214 -20.84 9.49 9.30
C ILE A 214 -21.47 10.69 8.61
N PHE A 215 -21.38 10.77 7.28
CA PHE A 215 -22.01 11.81 6.51
C PHE A 215 -23.55 11.77 6.60
N TYR A 216 -24.17 10.59 6.56
CA TYR A 216 -25.61 10.45 6.75
C TYR A 216 -26.06 10.97 8.12
N LEU A 217 -25.34 10.62 9.19
CA LEU A 217 -25.62 11.12 10.53
C LEU A 217 -25.44 12.64 10.62
N ILE A 218 -24.40 13.19 10.01
CA ILE A 218 -24.15 14.63 10.01
C ILE A 218 -25.26 15.40 9.30
N GLU A 219 -25.71 14.92 8.13
CA GLU A 219 -26.73 15.62 7.34
C GLU A 219 -28.14 15.52 7.94
N ARG A 220 -28.47 14.36 8.53
CA ARG A 220 -29.86 14.02 8.88
C ARG A 220 -30.11 13.93 10.37
N TYR A 221 -29.09 13.59 11.15
CA TYR A 221 -29.21 13.33 12.58
C TYR A 221 -28.05 13.93 13.40
N PRO A 222 -27.66 15.21 13.20
CA PRO A 222 -26.51 15.80 13.87
C PRO A 222 -26.62 15.80 15.40
N GLN A 223 -27.83 15.72 15.95
CA GLN A 223 -28.09 15.60 17.37
C GLN A 223 -27.53 14.32 18.00
N LEU A 224 -27.25 13.28 17.21
CA LEU A 224 -26.61 12.04 17.68
C LEU A 224 -25.09 12.20 17.86
N LEU A 225 -24.52 13.33 17.43
CA LEU A 225 -23.11 13.67 17.51
C LEU A 225 -22.93 14.92 18.40
N PRO A 226 -22.93 14.76 19.74
CA PRO A 226 -22.97 15.88 20.67
C PRO A 226 -21.80 16.87 20.52
N SER A 227 -20.59 16.39 20.19
CA SER A 227 -19.44 17.27 19.93
C SER A 227 -19.63 18.16 18.72
N LEU A 228 -20.23 17.66 17.63
CA LEU A 228 -20.57 18.49 16.47
C LEU A 228 -21.64 19.53 16.84
N SER A 229 -22.73 19.08 17.48
CA SER A 229 -23.85 19.94 17.86
C SER A 229 -23.45 21.08 18.81
N SER A 230 -22.36 20.92 19.55
CA SER A 230 -21.88 21.96 20.48
C SER A 230 -21.08 23.07 19.80
N LEU A 231 -20.56 22.86 18.59
CA LEU A 231 -19.77 23.87 17.88
C LEU A 231 -20.62 25.07 17.45
N LYS A 232 -19.96 26.20 17.17
CA LYS A 232 -20.62 27.34 16.50
C LYS A 232 -21.03 26.95 15.07
N PRO A 233 -22.11 27.53 14.50
CA PRO A 233 -22.61 27.13 13.18
C PRO A 233 -21.58 27.19 12.03
N ASP A 234 -20.66 28.15 12.08
CA ASP A 234 -19.59 28.27 11.11
C ASP A 234 -18.55 27.15 11.26
N LEU A 235 -18.16 26.80 12.48
CA LEU A 235 -17.26 25.67 12.73
C LEU A 235 -17.93 24.33 12.42
N GLN A 236 -19.21 24.16 12.74
CA GLN A 236 -20.01 23.02 12.31
C GLN A 236 -19.92 22.86 10.80
N SER A 237 -20.22 23.92 10.03
CA SER A 237 -20.15 23.89 8.56
C SER A 237 -18.78 23.47 8.04
N SER A 238 -17.69 23.94 8.67
CA SER A 238 -16.32 23.51 8.32
C SER A 238 -16.10 22.02 8.58
N VAL A 239 -16.47 21.51 9.77
CA VAL A 239 -16.34 20.08 10.11
C VAL A 239 -17.20 19.21 9.19
N GLN A 240 -18.44 19.62 8.96
CA GLN A 240 -19.36 18.95 8.04
C GLN A 240 -18.72 18.85 6.66
N MET A 241 -18.20 19.95 6.11
CA MET A 241 -17.56 19.93 4.78
C MET A 241 -16.42 18.92 4.70
N VAL A 242 -15.55 18.86 5.72
CA VAL A 242 -14.42 17.93 5.75
C VAL A 242 -14.90 16.47 5.80
N LEU A 243 -15.94 16.18 6.61
CA LEU A 243 -16.50 14.83 6.77
C LEU A 243 -17.45 14.42 5.64
N SER A 244 -17.97 15.36 4.85
CA SER A 244 -18.97 15.08 3.81
C SER A 244 -18.46 14.34 2.59
N GLY A 245 -17.17 13.97 2.61
CA GLY A 245 -16.48 13.27 1.55
C GLY A 245 -16.36 14.14 0.30
N LEU A 246 -15.21 14.78 0.11
CA LEU A 246 -14.89 15.54 -1.12
C LEU A 246 -14.79 14.64 -2.37
N ALA A 247 -15.01 13.32 -2.22
CA ALA A 247 -14.74 12.29 -3.23
C ALA A 247 -13.35 12.47 -3.86
N PHE A 248 -12.38 12.90 -3.04
CA PHE A 248 -11.03 13.23 -3.46
C PHE A 248 -10.06 12.20 -2.90
N ASN A 249 -9.33 11.52 -3.78
CA ASN A 249 -8.22 10.65 -3.40
C ASN A 249 -6.92 11.35 -3.75
N ASN A 250 -6.18 11.79 -2.72
CA ASN A 250 -4.94 12.53 -2.94
C ASN A 250 -3.86 11.69 -3.65
N GLY A 251 -3.84 10.37 -3.40
CA GLY A 251 -2.89 9.45 -4.02
C GLY A 251 -3.10 9.37 -5.53
N TRP A 252 -4.36 9.31 -5.96
CA TRP A 252 -4.73 9.31 -7.39
C TRP A 252 -4.22 10.56 -8.13
N PHE A 253 -4.24 11.73 -7.46
CA PHE A 253 -3.75 12.98 -8.04
C PHE A 253 -2.21 13.02 -8.06
N VAL A 254 -1.58 12.78 -6.91
CA VAL A 254 -0.13 12.90 -6.73
C VAL A 254 0.64 11.90 -7.59
N GLN A 255 0.12 10.70 -7.77
CA GLN A 255 0.73 9.68 -8.61
C GLN A 255 0.26 9.75 -10.07
N ALA A 256 -0.58 10.73 -10.42
CA ALA A 256 -1.17 10.89 -11.74
C ALA A 256 -1.88 9.63 -12.28
N GLU A 257 -2.43 8.82 -11.39
CA GLU A 257 -3.06 7.55 -11.69
C GLU A 257 -4.44 7.74 -12.33
N ALA A 258 -5.24 8.66 -11.78
CA ALA A 258 -6.60 8.91 -12.24
C ALA A 258 -6.67 10.01 -13.31
N PRO A 259 -7.63 9.93 -14.24
CA PRO A 259 -7.95 11.06 -15.10
C PRO A 259 -8.53 12.23 -14.28
N PRO A 260 -8.37 13.50 -14.72
CA PRO A 260 -8.83 14.69 -13.99
C PRO A 260 -10.27 14.60 -13.48
N GLY A 261 -11.20 14.15 -14.32
CA GLY A 261 -12.61 14.07 -13.97
C GLY A 261 -12.95 13.01 -12.91
N ALA A 262 -12.08 12.02 -12.70
CA ALA A 262 -12.25 11.02 -11.65
C ALA A 262 -11.75 11.50 -10.29
N VAL A 263 -10.68 12.32 -10.27
CA VAL A 263 -10.02 12.74 -9.01
C VAL A 263 -10.39 14.16 -8.58
N LEU A 264 -10.62 15.11 -9.51
CA LEU A 264 -10.80 16.52 -9.16
C LEU A 264 -12.26 17.00 -9.20
N ARG A 265 -13.18 16.26 -9.84
CA ARG A 265 -14.56 16.73 -10.04
C ARG A 265 -15.32 16.92 -8.73
N GLY A 266 -15.22 15.97 -7.80
CA GLY A 266 -15.94 16.03 -6.52
C GLY A 266 -15.53 17.25 -5.70
N ILE A 267 -14.22 17.44 -5.54
CA ILE A 267 -13.64 18.57 -4.83
C ILE A 267 -13.86 19.91 -5.56
N LYS A 268 -13.78 19.95 -6.89
CA LYS A 268 -14.13 21.14 -7.69
C LYS A 268 -15.60 21.50 -7.48
N ALA A 269 -16.50 20.52 -7.51
CA ALA A 269 -17.92 20.74 -7.24
C ALA A 269 -18.11 21.28 -5.81
N ALA A 270 -17.43 20.75 -4.80
CA ALA A 270 -17.51 21.30 -3.44
C ALA A 270 -17.02 22.76 -3.37
N ILE A 271 -15.90 23.09 -4.02
CA ILE A 271 -15.31 24.44 -4.04
C ILE A 271 -16.21 25.44 -4.79
N THR A 272 -16.85 25.01 -5.88
CA THR A 272 -17.62 25.90 -6.78
C THR A 272 -19.12 25.85 -6.58
N SER A 273 -19.65 24.85 -5.87
CA SER A 273 -21.10 24.72 -5.67
C SER A 273 -21.62 25.89 -4.85
N GLN A 274 -22.73 26.45 -5.33
CA GLN A 274 -23.54 27.43 -4.61
C GLN A 274 -24.73 26.77 -3.89
N ASN A 275 -24.72 25.44 -3.70
CA ASN A 275 -25.94 24.70 -3.34
C ASN A 275 -26.10 24.39 -1.85
N LYS A 276 -27.24 24.88 -1.33
CA LYS A 276 -28.03 24.59 -0.09
C LYS A 276 -27.46 24.91 1.29
N SER A 277 -26.16 24.89 1.52
CA SER A 277 -25.59 25.62 2.66
C SER A 277 -25.12 26.98 2.14
N ASP A 278 -25.61 28.08 2.69
CA ASP A 278 -25.33 29.48 2.25
C ASP A 278 -23.82 29.87 2.28
N ARG A 279 -22.91 28.94 2.54
CA ARG A 279 -21.48 29.16 2.71
C ARG A 279 -20.68 28.49 1.60
N GLN A 280 -19.96 29.32 0.83
CA GLN A 280 -18.92 28.89 -0.10
C GLN A 280 -17.74 28.26 0.68
N VAL A 281 -17.21 27.14 0.17
CA VAL A 281 -15.99 26.51 0.72
C VAL A 281 -14.83 27.49 0.59
N SER A 282 -14.22 27.85 1.72
CA SER A 282 -13.08 28.77 1.74
C SER A 282 -11.75 28.04 1.55
N LYS A 283 -10.69 28.78 1.19
CA LYS A 283 -9.30 28.26 1.19
C LYS A 283 -8.95 27.64 2.56
N ARG A 284 -9.40 28.28 3.64
CA ARG A 284 -9.22 27.81 5.03
C ARG A 284 -9.82 26.42 5.22
N ASP A 285 -11.05 26.22 4.76
CA ASP A 285 -11.76 24.96 4.97
C ASP A 285 -11.12 23.81 4.16
N LEU A 286 -10.65 24.10 2.94
CA LEU A 286 -9.89 23.14 2.14
C LEU A 286 -8.53 22.78 2.80
N SER A 287 -7.83 23.78 3.35
CA SER A 287 -6.58 23.52 4.07
C SER A 287 -6.83 22.75 5.37
N LEU A 288 -7.96 22.98 6.06
CA LEU A 288 -8.36 22.20 7.23
C LEU A 288 -8.62 20.73 6.88
N TYR A 289 -9.22 20.44 5.73
CA TYR A 289 -9.34 19.07 5.20
C TYR A 289 -7.95 18.41 5.08
N PHE A 290 -6.95 19.11 4.54
CA PHE A 290 -5.61 18.57 4.39
C PHE A 290 -4.84 18.45 5.71
N VAL A 291 -5.06 19.34 6.68
CA VAL A 291 -4.52 19.19 8.03
C VAL A 291 -5.08 17.92 8.66
N HIS A 292 -6.40 17.72 8.59
CA HIS A 292 -7.03 16.52 9.12
C HIS A 292 -6.50 15.25 8.45
N TRP A 293 -6.45 15.22 7.11
CA TRP A 293 -5.86 14.11 6.35
C TRP A 293 -4.41 13.82 6.76
N LEU A 294 -3.59 14.85 6.96
CA LEU A 294 -2.21 14.71 7.42
C LEU A 294 -2.15 14.08 8.81
N THR A 295 -2.98 14.55 9.75
CA THR A 295 -2.99 14.04 11.13
C THR A 295 -3.58 12.64 11.24
N ASP A 296 -4.60 12.32 10.45
CA ASP A 296 -5.18 10.98 10.34
C ASP A 296 -4.15 9.98 9.79
N LEU A 297 -3.49 10.34 8.69
CA LEU A 297 -2.40 9.52 8.13
C LEU A 297 -1.22 9.37 9.10
N ALA A 298 -0.90 10.40 9.88
CA ALA A 298 0.13 10.35 10.91
C ALA A 298 -0.23 9.35 12.03
N GLY A 299 -1.52 9.26 12.37
CA GLY A 299 -2.09 8.33 13.36
C GLY A 299 -2.38 6.92 12.83
N ALA A 300 -2.16 6.62 11.55
CA ALA A 300 -2.59 5.36 10.93
C ALA A 300 -1.99 4.07 11.55
N GLU A 301 -0.89 4.19 12.31
CA GLU A 301 -0.30 3.05 13.04
C GLU A 301 -0.87 2.99 14.46
N PRO A 302 -1.39 1.84 14.94
CA PRO A 302 -1.95 1.69 16.29
C PRO A 302 -0.81 1.59 17.33
N SER A 303 -0.06 2.69 17.47
CA SER A 303 1.09 2.79 18.36
C SER A 303 1.35 4.26 18.74
N PRO A 304 0.34 4.99 19.25
CA PRO A 304 0.38 6.45 19.37
C PRO A 304 1.57 6.98 20.19
N LEU A 305 2.06 6.21 21.17
CA LEU A 305 3.22 6.61 21.99
C LEU A 305 4.57 6.51 21.27
N PHE A 306 4.64 5.83 20.11
CA PHE A 306 5.87 5.64 19.35
C PHE A 306 6.12 6.74 18.30
N GLY A 307 5.29 7.77 18.28
CA GLY A 307 5.33 8.84 17.28
C GLY A 307 4.54 8.50 16.02
N CYS A 308 4.65 9.35 15.01
CA CYS A 308 3.90 9.26 13.75
C CYS A 308 4.60 8.32 12.74
N LEU A 309 4.74 7.04 13.10
CA LEU A 309 5.55 6.05 12.37
C LEU A 309 5.17 5.91 10.90
N LYS A 310 3.90 6.13 10.56
CA LYS A 310 3.45 6.08 9.18
C LYS A 310 4.23 7.06 8.31
N LEU A 311 4.39 8.29 8.78
CA LEU A 311 5.03 9.36 8.03
C LEU A 311 6.55 9.33 8.17
N THR A 312 7.04 9.01 9.37
CA THR A 312 8.47 9.16 9.70
C THR A 312 9.30 7.97 9.23
N SER A 313 8.70 6.77 9.13
CA SER A 313 9.43 5.53 8.85
C SER A 313 8.89 4.72 7.67
N GLN A 314 7.57 4.70 7.45
CA GLN A 314 6.96 3.82 6.45
C GLN A 314 6.74 4.50 5.09
N LEU A 315 6.19 5.72 5.08
CA LEU A 315 5.91 6.48 3.87
C LEU A 315 7.21 7.09 3.32
N PRO A 316 7.55 6.88 2.03
CA PRO A 316 8.72 7.53 1.47
C PRO A 316 8.60 9.06 1.50
N LEU A 317 9.60 9.74 2.07
CA LEU A 317 9.61 11.20 2.22
C LEU A 317 9.38 11.96 0.90
N PRO A 318 9.93 11.56 -0.27
CA PRO A 318 9.61 12.21 -1.54
C PRO A 318 8.13 12.15 -1.91
N VAL A 319 7.45 11.07 -1.54
CA VAL A 319 6.01 10.90 -1.79
C VAL A 319 5.22 11.84 -0.88
N LEU A 320 5.57 11.92 0.41
CA LEU A 320 4.95 12.87 1.33
C LEU A 320 5.15 14.33 0.90
N LYS A 321 6.35 14.71 0.45
CA LYS A 321 6.59 16.05 -0.10
C LYS A 321 5.68 16.34 -1.30
N SER A 322 5.49 15.35 -2.17
CA SER A 322 4.60 15.47 -3.34
C SER A 322 3.13 15.65 -2.92
N PHE A 323 2.71 14.98 -1.84
CA PHE A 323 1.39 15.23 -1.22
C PHE A 323 1.25 16.66 -0.70
N MET A 324 2.26 17.18 -0.02
CA MET A 324 2.19 18.54 0.53
C MET A 324 2.23 19.61 -0.57
N GLU A 325 3.06 19.41 -1.58
CA GLU A 325 3.12 20.30 -2.74
C GLU A 325 1.84 20.28 -3.57
N SER A 326 1.04 19.20 -3.51
CA SER A 326 -0.21 19.08 -4.27
C SER A 326 -1.29 20.08 -3.82
N VAL A 327 -1.28 20.47 -2.54
CA VAL A 327 -2.32 21.32 -1.93
C VAL A 327 -2.48 22.64 -2.68
N LYS A 328 -1.37 23.29 -3.05
CA LYS A 328 -1.38 24.56 -3.79
C LYS A 328 -1.96 24.44 -5.20
N TYR A 329 -1.96 23.25 -5.81
CA TYR A 329 -2.60 23.00 -7.10
C TYR A 329 -4.09 22.78 -6.93
N ILE A 330 -4.49 22.03 -5.90
CA ILE A 330 -5.89 21.75 -5.60
C ILE A 330 -6.63 23.05 -5.25
N GLN A 331 -6.00 23.96 -4.52
CA GLN A 331 -6.53 25.31 -4.26
C GLN A 331 -6.83 26.11 -5.55
N GLN A 332 -6.13 25.84 -6.67
CA GLN A 332 -6.39 26.51 -7.94
C GLN A 332 -7.70 26.07 -8.60
N LEU A 333 -8.34 24.99 -8.11
CA LEU A 333 -9.67 24.60 -8.56
C LEU A 333 -10.74 25.66 -8.25
N ALA A 334 -10.46 26.70 -7.47
CA ALA A 334 -11.37 27.84 -7.39
C ALA A 334 -11.52 28.56 -8.73
N GLU A 335 -10.44 28.66 -9.50
CA GLU A 335 -10.34 29.53 -10.69
C GLU A 335 -10.07 28.77 -11.98
N ARG A 336 -9.51 27.56 -11.89
CA ARG A 336 -9.08 26.74 -13.03
C ARG A 336 -9.93 25.48 -13.16
N THR A 337 -9.94 24.92 -14.36
CA THR A 337 -10.57 23.62 -14.64
C THR A 337 -9.74 22.47 -14.06
N GLU A 338 -10.36 21.32 -13.88
CA GLU A 338 -9.72 20.08 -13.44
C GLU A 338 -8.53 19.72 -14.33
N THR A 339 -8.69 19.86 -15.64
CA THR A 339 -7.65 19.52 -16.62
C THR A 339 -6.47 20.48 -16.56
N GLU A 340 -6.72 21.79 -16.41
CA GLU A 340 -5.65 22.79 -16.26
C GLU A 340 -4.86 22.62 -14.96
N VAL A 341 -5.53 22.28 -13.86
CA VAL A 341 -4.88 22.00 -12.57
C VAL A 341 -3.98 20.77 -12.69
N MET A 342 -4.49 19.67 -13.24
CA MET A 342 -3.71 18.46 -13.42
C MET A 342 -2.52 18.67 -14.36
N GLU A 343 -2.72 19.37 -15.48
CA GLU A 343 -1.63 19.68 -16.40
C GLU A 343 -0.54 20.53 -15.74
N SER A 344 -0.93 21.55 -14.97
CA SER A 344 -0.01 22.40 -14.24
C SER A 344 0.82 21.62 -13.22
N TYR A 345 0.19 20.68 -12.53
CA TYR A 345 0.86 19.77 -11.61
C TYR A 345 1.87 18.89 -12.35
N LEU A 346 1.45 18.19 -13.41
CA LEU A 346 2.32 17.30 -14.19
C LEU A 346 3.54 18.01 -14.78
N LYS A 347 3.36 19.23 -15.32
CA LYS A 347 4.45 20.05 -15.85
C LYS A 347 5.45 20.45 -14.76
N ASP A 348 4.97 20.75 -13.55
CA ASP A 348 5.84 21.07 -12.41
C ASP A 348 6.61 19.84 -11.92
N ARG A 349 5.93 18.70 -11.79
CA ARG A 349 6.55 17.42 -11.40
C ARG A 349 7.67 17.01 -12.35
N TRP A 350 7.49 17.23 -13.66
CA TRP A 350 8.57 16.99 -14.63
C TRP A 350 9.77 17.90 -14.41
N ARG A 351 9.55 19.22 -14.29
CA ARG A 351 10.63 20.22 -14.15
C ARG A 351 11.43 20.05 -12.87
N ASN A 352 10.76 19.65 -11.79
CA ASN A 352 11.34 19.52 -10.46
C ASN A 352 11.76 18.08 -10.14
N HIS A 353 11.67 17.15 -11.10
CA HIS A 353 12.10 15.77 -10.88
C HIS A 353 13.59 15.69 -10.56
N GLN A 354 13.94 14.84 -9.60
CA GLN A 354 15.32 14.56 -9.24
C GLN A 354 15.61 13.05 -9.38
N PRO A 355 16.62 12.66 -10.17
CA PRO A 355 17.48 13.51 -11.00
C PRO A 355 16.72 14.17 -12.17
N PRO A 356 17.20 15.30 -12.74
CA PRO A 356 16.55 15.92 -13.90
C PRO A 356 16.43 14.96 -15.09
N VAL A 357 15.24 14.91 -15.71
CA VAL A 357 14.92 14.02 -16.84
C VAL A 357 14.96 14.71 -18.21
N GLY A 358 15.47 15.94 -18.26
CA GLY A 358 15.57 16.74 -19.48
C GLY A 358 14.42 17.76 -19.67
N PRO A 359 14.32 18.39 -20.85
CA PRO A 359 13.29 19.40 -21.12
C PRO A 359 11.89 18.80 -21.04
N LEU A 360 10.89 19.64 -20.75
CA LEU A 360 9.49 19.23 -20.76
C LEU A 360 9.14 18.62 -22.13
N PRO A 361 8.56 17.42 -22.20
CA PRO A 361 8.26 16.78 -23.47
C PRO A 361 7.17 17.57 -24.22
N SER A 362 7.21 17.47 -25.54
CA SER A 362 6.24 18.06 -26.45
C SER A 362 5.74 17.02 -27.44
N GLY A 363 4.58 17.28 -28.04
CA GLY A 363 3.94 16.39 -29.00
C GLY A 363 2.94 15.40 -28.37
N PRO A 364 2.48 14.41 -29.14
CA PRO A 364 1.38 13.53 -28.75
C PRO A 364 1.69 12.63 -27.54
N GLU A 365 2.97 12.43 -27.22
CA GLU A 365 3.44 11.59 -26.11
C GLU A 365 3.68 12.37 -24.81
N ALA A 366 3.55 13.71 -24.83
CA ALA A 366 4.02 14.54 -23.72
C ALA A 366 3.27 14.26 -22.41
N LEU A 367 1.93 14.21 -22.46
CA LEU A 367 1.13 13.92 -21.28
C LEU A 367 1.44 12.52 -20.71
N VAL A 368 1.46 11.48 -21.54
CA VAL A 368 1.72 10.11 -21.07
C VAL A 368 3.08 10.00 -20.40
N LYS A 369 4.13 10.64 -20.96
CA LYS A 369 5.47 10.69 -20.33
C LYS A 369 5.42 11.37 -18.96
N THR A 370 4.73 12.50 -18.83
CA THR A 370 4.61 13.18 -17.52
C THR A 370 3.80 12.38 -16.49
N ARG A 371 2.75 11.66 -16.92
CA ARG A 371 1.97 10.78 -16.03
C ARG A 371 2.78 9.57 -15.60
N LEU A 372 3.46 8.88 -16.54
CA LEU A 372 4.33 7.74 -16.25
C LEU A 372 5.47 8.11 -15.29
N LEU A 373 6.04 9.31 -15.42
CA LEU A 373 7.02 9.83 -14.47
C LEU A 373 6.46 9.89 -13.03
N CYS A 374 5.24 10.42 -12.86
CA CYS A 374 4.61 10.50 -11.54
C CYS A 374 4.22 9.12 -11.00
N MET A 375 3.71 8.23 -11.87
CA MET A 375 3.31 6.87 -11.49
C MET A 375 4.50 6.00 -11.09
N ALA A 376 5.61 6.08 -11.83
CA ALA A 376 6.79 5.24 -11.62
C ALA A 376 7.68 5.73 -10.46
N GLN A 377 7.58 7.00 -10.06
CA GLN A 377 8.32 7.60 -8.96
C GLN A 377 9.84 7.31 -9.05
N GLY A 378 10.40 6.57 -8.10
CA GLY A 378 11.84 6.22 -8.10
C GLY A 378 12.30 5.44 -9.34
N MET A 379 11.37 4.86 -10.10
CA MET A 379 11.64 4.12 -11.34
C MET A 379 11.37 4.93 -12.62
N ALA A 380 11.13 6.25 -12.50
CA ALA A 380 10.73 7.09 -13.62
C ALA A 380 11.66 6.98 -14.84
N THR A 381 12.97 7.06 -14.65
CA THR A 381 13.92 6.99 -15.77
C THR A 381 13.83 5.66 -16.53
N GLN A 382 13.79 4.51 -15.82
CA GLN A 382 13.72 3.21 -16.49
C GLN A 382 12.39 3.01 -17.21
N VAL A 383 11.30 3.51 -16.63
CA VAL A 383 9.97 3.43 -17.26
C VAL A 383 9.90 4.34 -18.49
N LEU A 384 10.48 5.54 -18.46
CA LEU A 384 10.53 6.44 -19.62
C LEU A 384 11.38 5.87 -20.76
N GLU A 385 12.56 5.31 -20.45
CA GLU A 385 13.39 4.61 -21.44
C GLU A 385 12.68 3.40 -22.05
N ALA A 386 11.91 2.67 -21.23
CA ALA A 386 11.10 1.55 -21.70
C ALA A 386 9.94 2.01 -22.58
N PHE A 387 9.30 3.14 -22.25
CA PHE A 387 8.27 3.74 -23.09
C PHE A 387 8.82 4.07 -24.48
N ASP A 388 10.03 4.62 -24.57
CA ASP A 388 10.66 4.93 -25.86
C ASP A 388 10.98 3.67 -26.70
N LYS A 389 11.08 2.49 -26.07
CA LYS A 389 11.31 1.19 -26.71
C LYS A 389 10.03 0.45 -27.09
N LEU A 390 8.85 0.92 -26.67
CA LEU A 390 7.58 0.34 -27.09
C LEU A 390 7.37 0.46 -28.60
N SER A 391 6.53 -0.42 -29.15
CA SER A 391 6.06 -0.28 -30.52
C SER A 391 5.25 1.01 -30.69
N ASP A 392 5.23 1.58 -31.90
CA ASP A 392 4.46 2.80 -32.18
C ASP A 392 2.97 2.62 -31.86
N ALA A 393 2.43 1.41 -32.10
CA ALA A 393 1.05 1.06 -31.78
C ALA A 393 0.78 0.99 -30.27
N ASP A 394 1.76 0.57 -29.45
CA ASP A 394 1.63 0.59 -27.99
C ASP A 394 1.73 2.03 -27.44
N LYS A 395 2.70 2.81 -27.94
CA LYS A 395 2.84 4.23 -27.60
C LYS A 395 1.59 5.01 -27.91
N GLU A 396 0.98 4.77 -29.08
CA GLU A 396 -0.26 5.44 -29.48
C GLU A 396 -1.41 5.12 -28.51
N VAL A 397 -1.60 3.84 -28.14
CA VAL A 397 -2.66 3.44 -27.20
C VAL A 397 -2.47 4.13 -25.85
N LEU A 398 -1.27 4.07 -25.26
CA LEU A 398 -1.01 4.73 -23.97
C LEU A 398 -1.20 6.25 -24.07
N SER A 399 -0.70 6.86 -25.15
CA SER A 399 -0.83 8.30 -25.38
C SER A 399 -2.29 8.74 -25.51
N ILE A 400 -3.13 7.97 -26.21
CA ILE A 400 -4.55 8.26 -26.36
C ILE A 400 -5.28 8.07 -25.04
N GLU A 401 -5.14 6.90 -24.42
CA GLU A 401 -5.98 6.51 -23.29
C GLU A 401 -5.64 7.28 -22.02
N MET A 402 -4.36 7.55 -21.76
CA MET A 402 -3.94 8.39 -20.63
C MET A 402 -4.19 9.88 -20.87
N SER A 403 -4.60 10.30 -22.08
CA SER A 403 -5.00 11.68 -22.41
C SER A 403 -6.48 11.98 -22.25
N ARG A 404 -7.32 10.96 -22.05
CA ARG A 404 -8.74 11.18 -21.81
C ARG A 404 -8.95 11.78 -20.43
N THR A 405 -9.67 12.89 -20.39
CA THR A 405 -9.84 13.71 -19.18
C THR A 405 -10.90 13.14 -18.23
N GLY A 406 -11.91 12.47 -18.79
CA GLY A 406 -13.10 12.08 -18.05
C GLY A 406 -13.91 13.28 -17.58
N THR A 407 -13.73 14.45 -18.20
CA THR A 407 -14.44 15.70 -17.86
C THR A 407 -15.15 16.21 -19.11
N GLU A 408 -16.39 16.68 -18.96
CA GLU A 408 -17.15 17.22 -20.09
C GLU A 408 -16.48 18.48 -20.63
N ASN A 409 -16.36 18.57 -21.96
CA ASN A 409 -15.87 19.77 -22.66
C ASN A 409 -14.47 20.25 -22.25
N GLN A 410 -13.63 19.39 -21.65
CA GLN A 410 -12.25 19.72 -21.30
C GLN A 410 -11.25 18.82 -22.02
N SER A 411 -10.16 19.44 -22.49
CA SER A 411 -8.95 18.78 -23.01
C SER A 411 -7.70 19.40 -22.42
N PHE A 412 -6.60 18.67 -22.45
CA PHE A 412 -5.27 19.23 -22.20
C PHE A 412 -4.86 20.18 -23.33
N SER A 413 -3.83 20.99 -23.08
CA SER A 413 -3.32 21.99 -24.01
C SER A 413 -2.80 21.41 -25.33
N GLU A 414 -2.86 22.23 -26.38
CA GLU A 414 -2.29 21.89 -27.68
C GLU A 414 -0.81 21.54 -27.59
N GLY A 415 -0.41 20.49 -28.30
CA GLY A 415 0.96 19.99 -28.29
C GLY A 415 1.34 19.21 -27.03
N PHE A 416 0.41 18.98 -26.10
CA PHE A 416 0.62 18.13 -24.93
C PHE A 416 -0.06 16.75 -25.03
N VAL A 417 -1.03 16.61 -25.95
CA VAL A 417 -1.81 15.39 -26.18
C VAL A 417 -2.02 15.13 -27.68
N PRO A 418 -2.41 13.91 -28.10
CA PRO A 418 -2.75 13.63 -29.48
C PRO A 418 -3.94 14.48 -29.96
N ALA A 419 -3.84 15.00 -31.19
CA ALA A 419 -4.91 15.83 -31.79
C ALA A 419 -6.26 15.08 -31.84
N CYS A 420 -6.25 13.77 -32.09
CA CYS A 420 -7.47 12.96 -32.11
C CYS A 420 -8.22 12.91 -30.77
N VAL A 421 -7.53 13.09 -29.63
CA VAL A 421 -8.16 13.15 -28.30
C VAL A 421 -8.66 14.56 -28.00
N ARG A 422 -7.87 15.58 -28.37
CA ARG A 422 -8.23 17.00 -28.18
C ARG A 422 -9.43 17.40 -29.02
N ASP A 423 -9.42 17.05 -30.31
CA ASP A 423 -10.42 17.50 -31.28
C ASP A 423 -11.71 16.68 -31.20
N ARG A 424 -11.66 15.48 -30.60
CA ARG A 424 -12.81 14.61 -30.39
C ARG A 424 -12.83 14.06 -28.96
N LEU A 425 -13.46 14.83 -28.08
CA LEU A 425 -13.69 14.43 -26.70
C LEU A 425 -14.60 13.21 -26.65
N ALA A 426 -14.09 12.10 -26.14
CA ALA A 426 -14.81 10.84 -26.00
C ALA A 426 -14.34 10.09 -24.75
N GLY A 427 -15.19 9.23 -24.22
CA GLY A 427 -14.90 8.41 -23.05
C GLY A 427 -15.65 7.07 -23.09
N PRO A 428 -15.73 6.35 -21.96
CA PRO A 428 -15.24 6.79 -20.66
C PRO A 428 -13.71 6.87 -20.63
N ALA A 429 -13.19 7.74 -19.77
CA ALA A 429 -11.78 7.70 -19.38
C ALA A 429 -11.54 6.51 -18.43
N PHE A 430 -10.29 6.06 -18.35
CA PHE A 430 -9.93 4.90 -17.55
C PHE A 430 -9.08 5.28 -16.35
N LEU A 431 -9.51 4.87 -15.16
CA LEU A 431 -8.71 4.82 -13.94
C LEU A 431 -8.20 3.39 -13.79
N VAL A 432 -6.91 3.15 -14.05
CA VAL A 432 -6.27 1.85 -13.78
C VAL A 432 -5.79 1.85 -12.33
N TYR A 433 -6.61 1.33 -11.43
CA TYR A 433 -6.38 1.35 -10.00
C TYR A 433 -5.32 0.32 -9.58
N TYR A 434 -4.31 0.80 -8.86
CA TYR A 434 -2.98 0.23 -8.60
C TYR A 434 -1.96 0.36 -9.73
N GLY A 435 -2.21 1.20 -10.73
CA GLY A 435 -1.25 1.47 -11.81
C GLY A 435 0.16 1.90 -11.34
N PRO A 436 0.30 2.87 -10.42
CA PRO A 436 1.59 3.27 -9.86
C PRO A 436 2.30 2.12 -9.15
N ALA A 437 1.59 1.38 -8.29
CA ALA A 437 2.17 0.25 -7.57
C ALA A 437 2.64 -0.85 -8.54
N PHE A 438 1.90 -1.07 -9.63
CA PHE A 438 2.29 -2.00 -10.69
C PHE A 438 3.56 -1.56 -11.42
N LEU A 439 3.77 -0.27 -11.65
CA LEU A 439 5.02 0.23 -12.27
C LEU A 439 6.20 0.30 -11.28
N GLN A 440 5.94 0.42 -9.98
CA GLN A 440 6.98 0.52 -8.96
C GLN A 440 7.48 -0.84 -8.47
N ARG A 441 6.61 -1.85 -8.37
CA ARG A 441 6.94 -3.19 -7.83
C ARG A 441 7.28 -4.18 -8.94
N MET A 442 8.37 -3.93 -9.66
CA MET A 442 8.69 -4.67 -10.88
C MET A 442 9.14 -6.13 -10.68
N HIS A 443 9.48 -6.55 -9.45
CA HIS A 443 10.02 -7.88 -9.16
C HIS A 443 11.07 -8.32 -10.22
N ASN A 444 10.81 -9.40 -10.95
CA ASN A 444 11.69 -9.91 -12.03
C ASN A 444 11.29 -9.41 -13.43
N ASP A 445 10.25 -8.60 -13.57
CA ASP A 445 9.77 -8.12 -14.87
C ASP A 445 10.56 -6.89 -15.34
N SER A 446 10.74 -6.77 -16.65
CA SER A 446 11.29 -5.54 -17.23
C SER A 446 10.23 -4.42 -17.24
N PRO A 447 10.65 -3.14 -17.12
CA PRO A 447 9.73 -2.01 -17.25
C PRO A 447 9.00 -2.00 -18.59
N LEU A 448 9.67 -2.43 -19.68
CA LEU A 448 9.09 -2.58 -21.00
C LEU A 448 7.90 -3.55 -20.97
N ARG A 449 8.08 -4.73 -20.38
CA ARG A 449 7.03 -5.73 -20.28
C ARG A 449 5.83 -5.22 -19.47
N ARG A 450 6.06 -4.46 -18.40
CA ARG A 450 4.98 -3.85 -17.61
C ARG A 450 4.19 -2.83 -18.42
N LEU A 451 4.86 -2.02 -19.24
CA LEU A 451 4.18 -1.08 -20.11
C LEU A 451 3.38 -1.79 -21.22
N GLU A 452 3.87 -2.89 -21.79
CA GLU A 452 3.09 -3.73 -22.72
C GLU A 452 1.81 -4.26 -22.05
N ILE A 453 1.92 -4.74 -20.80
CA ILE A 453 0.78 -5.20 -20.01
C ILE A 453 -0.23 -4.08 -19.76
N LEU A 454 0.25 -2.92 -19.32
CA LEU A 454 -0.61 -1.76 -19.11
C LEU A 454 -1.32 -1.33 -20.41
N THR A 455 -0.61 -1.37 -21.53
CA THR A 455 -1.16 -1.08 -22.86
C THR A 455 -2.26 -2.06 -23.23
N GLU A 456 -2.04 -3.35 -23.01
CA GLU A 456 -3.02 -4.38 -23.31
C GLU A 456 -4.27 -4.25 -22.44
N ILE A 457 -4.12 -3.89 -21.16
CA ILE A 457 -5.24 -3.57 -20.27
C ILE A 457 -6.10 -2.45 -20.87
N TYR A 458 -5.49 -1.37 -21.36
CA TYR A 458 -6.22 -0.28 -22.01
C TYR A 458 -6.93 -0.73 -23.30
N ARG A 459 -6.28 -1.55 -24.14
CA ARG A 459 -6.92 -2.10 -25.36
C ARG A 459 -8.15 -2.92 -25.04
N ARG A 460 -8.06 -3.81 -24.06
CA ARG A 460 -9.18 -4.67 -23.64
C ARG A 460 -10.28 -3.89 -22.96
N ALA A 461 -9.94 -2.95 -22.10
CA ALA A 461 -10.92 -2.04 -21.51
C ALA A 461 -11.67 -1.25 -22.59
N ARG A 462 -11.00 -0.80 -23.66
CA ARG A 462 -11.64 -0.08 -24.75
C ARG A 462 -12.60 -0.94 -25.59
N LYS A 463 -12.42 -2.27 -25.63
CA LYS A 463 -13.40 -3.20 -26.21
C LYS A 463 -14.66 -3.32 -25.35
N LEU A 464 -14.48 -3.42 -24.03
CA LEU A 464 -15.58 -3.46 -23.06
C LEU A 464 -16.35 -2.13 -22.98
N TRP A 465 -15.64 -1.02 -23.12
CA TRP A 465 -16.19 0.33 -23.11
C TRP A 465 -15.73 1.14 -24.33
N PRO A 466 -16.41 0.99 -25.47
CA PRO A 466 -16.10 1.75 -26.69
C PRO A 466 -16.10 3.25 -26.43
N ALA A 467 -15.18 3.97 -27.09
CA ALA A 467 -15.06 5.41 -26.92
C ALA A 467 -16.21 6.15 -27.63
N THR A 468 -17.05 6.86 -26.88
CA THR A 468 -18.15 7.67 -27.41
C THR A 468 -18.18 9.07 -26.81
N THR A 469 -18.77 10.02 -27.54
CA THR A 469 -18.81 11.44 -27.13
C THR A 469 -19.70 11.68 -25.92
N ASP A 470 -20.81 10.93 -25.79
CA ASP A 470 -21.72 10.99 -24.65
C ASP A 470 -21.07 10.50 -23.35
N GLN A 471 -19.99 9.73 -23.44
CA GLN A 471 -19.23 9.24 -22.29
C GLN A 471 -17.98 10.09 -21.97
N ALA A 472 -17.76 11.22 -22.66
CA ALA A 472 -16.58 12.07 -22.44
C ALA A 472 -16.44 12.56 -21.00
N GLY A 473 -17.58 12.84 -20.34
CA GLY A 473 -17.67 13.22 -18.93
C GLY A 473 -17.68 12.06 -17.95
N ASN A 474 -17.45 10.82 -18.38
CA ASN A 474 -17.49 9.64 -17.52
C ASN A 474 -16.12 8.99 -17.39
N PHE A 475 -15.96 8.19 -16.34
CA PHE A 475 -14.82 7.32 -16.17
C PHE A 475 -15.27 5.96 -15.65
N VAL A 476 -14.42 4.96 -15.86
CA VAL A 476 -14.58 3.64 -15.25
C VAL A 476 -13.28 3.21 -14.57
N THR A 477 -13.42 2.41 -13.52
CA THR A 477 -12.30 1.92 -12.72
C THR A 477 -11.92 0.51 -13.15
N ILE A 478 -10.66 0.31 -13.51
CA ILE A 478 -10.08 -1.00 -13.82
C ILE A 478 -9.17 -1.39 -12.67
N ARG A 479 -9.57 -2.37 -11.88
CA ARG A 479 -8.80 -2.86 -10.74
C ARG A 479 -7.78 -3.91 -11.16
N ILE A 480 -6.51 -3.67 -10.84
CA ILE A 480 -5.40 -4.56 -11.20
C ILE A 480 -4.69 -5.15 -9.97
N ASP A 481 -5.36 -5.19 -8.81
CA ASP A 481 -4.79 -5.69 -7.56
C ASP A 481 -4.32 -7.15 -7.62
N ALA A 482 -5.00 -7.99 -8.41
CA ALA A 482 -4.63 -9.40 -8.59
C ALA A 482 -3.21 -9.61 -9.16
N ILE A 483 -2.68 -8.63 -9.90
CA ILE A 483 -1.32 -8.67 -10.49
C ILE A 483 -0.34 -7.69 -9.81
N THR A 484 -0.75 -7.03 -8.72
CA THR A 484 0.03 -5.96 -8.07
C THR A 484 0.23 -6.18 -6.55
N ILE A 485 -0.74 -6.77 -5.86
CA ILE A 485 -0.72 -6.96 -4.40
C ILE A 485 -0.43 -8.41 -4.03
N GLN A 486 -0.86 -9.36 -4.84
CA GLN A 486 -0.56 -10.77 -4.62
C GLN A 486 0.87 -11.03 -5.12
N GLU A 487 1.84 -11.03 -4.20
CA GLU A 487 3.33 -11.10 -4.39
C GLU A 487 3.88 -12.30 -5.21
N LYS A 488 3.03 -13.00 -5.97
CA LYS A 488 3.35 -14.23 -6.70
C LYS A 488 3.07 -14.17 -8.20
N TRP A 489 2.73 -13.00 -8.74
CA TRP A 489 2.53 -12.87 -10.18
C TRP A 489 3.78 -12.27 -10.85
N SER A 490 4.22 -12.91 -11.94
CA SER A 490 5.22 -12.36 -12.86
C SER A 490 4.69 -12.49 -14.29
N SER A 491 5.25 -11.74 -15.22
CA SER A 491 4.89 -11.86 -16.64
C SER A 491 5.20 -13.23 -17.25
N SER A 492 6.01 -14.05 -16.57
CA SER A 492 6.30 -15.44 -16.93
C SER A 492 5.30 -16.46 -16.38
N ASP A 493 4.33 -16.00 -15.58
CA ASP A 493 3.31 -16.86 -15.00
C ASP A 493 2.38 -17.41 -16.10
N PRO A 494 2.21 -18.75 -16.21
CA PRO A 494 1.41 -19.35 -17.27
C PRO A 494 -0.10 -19.13 -17.12
N GLY A 495 -0.55 -18.55 -16.01
CA GLY A 495 -1.98 -18.34 -15.74
C GLY A 495 -2.63 -17.36 -16.72
N LEU A 496 -3.81 -17.73 -17.23
CA LEU A 496 -4.67 -16.87 -18.04
C LEU A 496 -5.11 -15.65 -17.21
N LEU A 497 -4.84 -14.45 -17.74
CA LEU A 497 -5.36 -13.20 -17.18
C LEU A 497 -6.60 -12.75 -17.94
N LEU A 498 -7.67 -12.50 -17.19
CA LEU A 498 -8.95 -12.04 -17.71
C LEU A 498 -9.25 -10.65 -17.16
N LEU A 499 -9.72 -9.75 -18.02
CA LEU A 499 -10.35 -8.50 -17.62
C LEU A 499 -11.86 -8.72 -17.62
N ARG A 500 -12.47 -8.79 -16.44
CA ARG A 500 -13.90 -9.02 -16.29
C ARG A 500 -14.60 -7.76 -15.81
N MET A 501 -15.67 -7.36 -16.50
CA MET A 501 -16.54 -6.29 -16.05
C MET A 501 -17.34 -6.76 -14.81
N SER A 502 -17.15 -6.11 -13.67
CA SER A 502 -17.94 -6.36 -12.45
C SER A 502 -19.21 -5.51 -12.41
N SER A 503 -19.20 -4.34 -13.07
CA SER A 503 -20.35 -3.46 -13.26
C SER A 503 -20.13 -2.55 -14.47
N ASN A 504 -21.13 -1.76 -14.87
CA ASN A 504 -20.97 -0.74 -15.91
C ASN A 504 -19.91 0.34 -15.60
N LYS A 505 -19.45 0.44 -14.35
CA LYS A 505 -18.45 1.41 -13.89
C LYS A 505 -17.11 0.78 -13.50
N GLN A 506 -17.00 -0.55 -13.52
CA GLN A 506 -15.84 -1.23 -12.97
C GLN A 506 -15.51 -2.54 -13.70
N ALA A 507 -14.22 -2.78 -13.89
CA ALA A 507 -13.66 -4.10 -14.20
C ALA A 507 -12.62 -4.51 -13.16
N VAL A 508 -12.38 -5.81 -13.08
CA VAL A 508 -11.35 -6.44 -12.26
C VAL A 508 -10.49 -7.36 -13.14
N ILE A 509 -9.19 -7.39 -12.90
CA ILE A 509 -8.33 -8.44 -13.43
C ILE A 509 -8.46 -9.68 -12.56
N GLU A 510 -8.76 -10.81 -13.19
CA GLU A 510 -8.84 -12.11 -12.55
C GLU A 510 -7.79 -13.06 -13.13
N ARG A 511 -7.18 -13.84 -12.25
CA ARG A 511 -6.23 -14.88 -12.62
C ARG A 511 -6.93 -16.23 -12.62
N LYS A 512 -6.84 -16.98 -13.72
CA LYS A 512 -7.27 -18.39 -13.80
C LYS A 512 -6.04 -19.29 -13.98
N PRO A 513 -5.40 -19.73 -12.89
CA PRO A 513 -4.13 -20.47 -12.96
C PRO A 513 -4.25 -21.88 -13.59
N GLU A 514 -5.43 -22.48 -13.61
CA GLU A 514 -5.68 -23.82 -14.14
C GLU A 514 -6.34 -23.84 -15.53
N ALA A 515 -6.65 -22.66 -16.09
CA ALA A 515 -7.36 -22.55 -17.37
C ALA A 515 -6.36 -22.56 -18.54
N ASP A 516 -6.46 -23.58 -19.41
CA ASP A 516 -5.67 -23.62 -20.65
C ASP A 516 -6.24 -22.59 -21.64
N PRO A 517 -5.44 -21.59 -22.09
CA PRO A 517 -5.92 -20.52 -22.96
C PRO A 517 -6.45 -21.00 -24.31
N LYS A 518 -5.99 -22.19 -24.77
CA LYS A 518 -6.38 -22.77 -26.06
C LYS A 518 -7.74 -23.46 -26.00
N THR A 519 -8.13 -23.92 -24.81
CA THR A 519 -9.37 -24.67 -24.61
C THR A 519 -10.41 -23.90 -23.80
N THR A 520 -9.99 -22.84 -23.10
CA THR A 520 -10.88 -21.97 -22.33
C THR A 520 -11.66 -21.07 -23.29
N ASN A 521 -12.85 -21.52 -23.68
CA ASN A 521 -13.79 -20.71 -24.44
C ASN A 521 -14.45 -19.69 -23.48
N VAL A 522 -13.78 -18.55 -23.28
CA VAL A 522 -14.34 -17.43 -22.50
C VAL A 522 -15.35 -16.69 -23.38
N LYS A 523 -16.48 -17.33 -23.70
CA LYS A 523 -17.69 -16.67 -24.24
C LYS A 523 -18.57 -16.19 -23.10
N GLU A 524 -17.97 -15.58 -22.09
CA GLU A 524 -18.71 -14.88 -21.06
C GLU A 524 -18.89 -13.44 -21.54
N GLU A 525 -20.14 -12.99 -21.67
CA GLU A 525 -20.44 -11.59 -21.95
C GLU A 525 -19.74 -10.70 -20.92
N ASN A 526 -19.07 -9.65 -21.39
CA ASN A 526 -18.31 -8.70 -20.57
C ASN A 526 -16.98 -9.19 -19.98
N THR A 527 -16.34 -10.18 -20.60
CA THR A 527 -14.98 -10.63 -20.25
C THR A 527 -14.05 -10.55 -21.46
N GLU A 528 -12.83 -10.04 -21.27
CA GLU A 528 -11.76 -10.01 -22.27
C GLU A 528 -10.54 -10.79 -21.80
N ILE A 529 -9.91 -11.55 -22.70
CA ILE A 529 -8.62 -12.20 -22.44
C ILE A 529 -7.51 -11.16 -22.63
N LEU A 530 -6.72 -10.92 -21.57
CA LEU A 530 -5.56 -10.03 -21.62
C LEU A 530 -4.35 -10.73 -22.23
N PHE A 531 -4.06 -11.95 -21.76
CA PHE A 531 -2.92 -12.75 -22.23
C PHE A 531 -3.33 -14.20 -22.37
N ALA A 532 -3.37 -14.69 -23.61
CA ALA A 532 -3.34 -16.13 -23.87
C ALA A 532 -1.87 -16.52 -24.07
N PRO A 533 -1.32 -17.47 -23.30
CA PRO A 533 -0.04 -18.08 -23.61
C PRO A 533 -0.03 -18.69 -25.02
N ASP A 534 0.36 -17.89 -25.99
CA ASP A 534 0.99 -18.36 -27.20
C ASP A 534 2.32 -17.63 -27.33
N VAL A 535 3.39 -18.36 -27.04
CA VAL A 535 4.65 -18.31 -27.79
C VAL A 535 5.09 -16.89 -28.18
N LEU A 536 5.50 -16.09 -27.21
CA LEU A 536 6.49 -15.04 -27.49
C LEU A 536 7.81 -15.76 -27.78
N ASN A 537 7.98 -16.19 -29.03
CA ASN A 537 9.31 -16.38 -29.61
C ASN A 537 9.98 -15.02 -29.61
N SER A 538 10.62 -14.64 -28.50
CA SER A 538 11.75 -13.74 -28.57
C SER A 538 12.87 -14.52 -29.28
N PRO A 539 13.44 -14.01 -30.40
CA PRO A 539 14.51 -14.70 -31.10
C PRO A 539 15.81 -14.84 -30.29
N ASP A 540 15.90 -14.17 -29.13
CA ASP A 540 17.15 -14.01 -28.38
C ASP A 540 17.09 -14.51 -26.92
N GLY A 541 16.02 -15.20 -26.51
CA GLY A 541 15.96 -15.84 -25.20
C GLY A 541 16.57 -17.24 -25.25
N GLU A 542 17.68 -17.48 -24.53
CA GLU A 542 18.14 -18.86 -24.29
C GLU A 542 16.96 -19.70 -23.76
N ASP A 543 16.69 -20.84 -24.41
CA ASP A 543 15.62 -21.78 -24.04
C ASP A 543 15.92 -22.42 -22.68
N ILE A 544 15.51 -21.74 -21.60
CA ILE A 544 15.71 -22.23 -20.23
C ILE A 544 14.43 -22.90 -19.74
N CYS A 545 14.51 -24.22 -19.52
CA CYS A 545 13.43 -25.06 -19.02
C CYS A 545 12.88 -24.54 -17.67
N SER A 546 11.57 -24.42 -17.53
CA SER A 546 10.94 -24.04 -16.25
C SER A 546 11.08 -25.14 -15.19
N GLN A 547 10.88 -24.78 -13.91
CA GLN A 547 10.93 -25.75 -12.81
C GLN A 547 9.90 -26.89 -12.98
N GLN A 548 8.69 -26.56 -13.42
CA GLN A 548 7.63 -27.55 -13.60
C GLN A 548 7.92 -28.48 -14.79
N GLU A 549 8.46 -27.96 -15.87
CA GLU A 549 8.89 -28.78 -17.00
C GLU A 549 10.04 -29.71 -16.61
N MET A 550 11.01 -29.21 -15.84
CA MET A 550 12.11 -30.03 -15.33
C MET A 550 11.60 -31.15 -14.42
N ILE A 551 10.64 -30.85 -13.53
CA ILE A 551 9.94 -31.86 -12.71
C ILE A 551 9.27 -32.90 -13.61
N ASN A 552 8.49 -32.48 -14.60
CA ASN A 552 7.76 -33.40 -15.49
C ASN A 552 8.74 -34.30 -16.28
N ARG A 553 9.86 -33.76 -16.75
CA ARG A 553 10.88 -34.49 -17.52
C ARG A 553 11.63 -35.50 -16.67
N VAL A 554 11.95 -35.18 -15.42
CA VAL A 554 12.91 -35.95 -14.61
C VAL A 554 12.21 -36.82 -13.54
N SER A 555 10.96 -36.55 -13.17
CA SER A 555 10.29 -37.24 -12.06
C SER A 555 10.29 -38.77 -12.17
N ASN A 556 9.98 -39.31 -13.35
CA ASN A 556 9.94 -40.76 -13.56
C ASN A 556 11.31 -41.41 -13.36
N GLU A 557 12.37 -40.80 -13.89
CA GLU A 557 13.75 -41.28 -13.71
C GLU A 557 14.22 -41.08 -12.26
N MET A 558 13.87 -39.95 -11.65
CA MET A 558 14.18 -39.65 -10.25
C MET A 558 13.57 -40.69 -9.30
N LEU A 559 12.32 -41.09 -9.53
CA LEU A 559 11.58 -42.06 -8.71
C LEU A 559 11.94 -43.53 -9.02
N SER A 560 12.44 -43.85 -10.22
CA SER A 560 12.86 -45.21 -10.56
C SER A 560 14.35 -45.47 -10.29
N ALA A 561 15.23 -44.57 -10.73
CA ALA A 561 16.69 -44.74 -10.71
C ALA A 561 17.40 -43.90 -9.64
N GLY A 562 16.77 -42.83 -9.14
CA GLY A 562 17.35 -41.96 -8.11
C GLY A 562 17.67 -42.72 -6.83
N ARG A 563 18.81 -42.43 -6.21
CA ARG A 563 19.21 -43.04 -4.93
C ARG A 563 18.87 -42.11 -3.78
N TRP A 564 18.56 -42.70 -2.63
CA TRP A 564 18.33 -41.94 -1.40
C TRP A 564 19.64 -41.52 -0.76
N TYR A 565 19.71 -40.26 -0.37
CA TYR A 565 20.81 -39.67 0.39
C TYR A 565 20.28 -38.91 1.58
N ARG A 566 21.05 -38.93 2.66
CA ARG A 566 20.82 -38.09 3.84
C ARG A 566 21.93 -37.07 3.97
N LYS A 567 21.57 -35.84 4.34
CA LYS A 567 22.56 -34.80 4.65
C LYS A 567 23.18 -35.09 6.01
N VAL A 568 24.49 -35.33 6.05
CA VAL A 568 25.23 -35.60 7.30
C VAL A 568 25.87 -34.37 7.89
N ALA A 569 26.07 -33.33 7.08
CA ALA A 569 26.59 -32.06 7.54
C ALA A 569 25.57 -31.37 8.46
N PHE A 570 26.04 -30.87 9.60
CA PHE A 570 25.36 -29.82 10.34
C PHE A 570 25.51 -28.49 9.59
N ALA A 571 24.67 -27.50 9.91
CA ALA A 571 24.82 -26.14 9.41
C ALA A 571 24.71 -25.14 10.56
N PHE A 572 25.17 -23.92 10.33
CA PHE A 572 25.08 -22.84 11.30
C PHE A 572 23.95 -21.92 10.91
N LEU A 573 22.99 -21.72 11.81
CA LEU A 573 21.80 -20.93 11.53
C LEU A 573 21.66 -19.81 12.56
N ARG A 574 21.24 -18.64 12.09
CA ARG A 574 20.72 -17.54 12.91
C ARG A 574 19.45 -16.98 12.29
N ARG A 575 18.65 -16.26 13.07
CA ARG A 575 17.54 -15.48 12.51
C ARG A 575 18.10 -14.37 11.61
N ALA A 576 17.50 -14.21 10.45
CA ALA A 576 17.79 -13.10 9.56
C ALA A 576 17.18 -11.82 10.11
N GLN A 577 17.79 -10.67 9.80
CA GLN A 577 17.14 -9.39 10.03
C GLN A 577 16.26 -9.06 8.81
N PRO A 578 15.00 -8.62 8.97
CA PRO A 578 14.18 -8.20 7.85
C PRO A 578 14.89 -7.14 7.00
N GLY A 579 14.98 -7.34 5.69
CA GLY A 579 15.71 -6.49 4.76
C GLY A 579 17.20 -6.81 4.60
N GLU A 580 17.73 -7.80 5.32
CA GLU A 580 19.12 -8.24 5.19
C GLU A 580 19.40 -8.88 3.82
N ILE A 581 20.42 -8.40 3.12
CA ILE A 581 20.82 -8.92 1.80
C ILE A 581 21.92 -9.97 1.99
N ILE A 582 21.68 -11.19 1.51
CA ILE A 582 22.62 -12.31 1.56
C ILE A 582 23.02 -12.72 0.14
N THR A 583 24.32 -12.65 -0.13
CA THR A 583 24.92 -13.15 -1.37
C THR A 583 25.52 -14.54 -1.14
N THR A 584 25.06 -15.51 -1.92
CA THR A 584 25.60 -16.87 -1.93
C THR A 584 26.79 -16.93 -2.88
N VAL A 585 27.98 -17.19 -2.33
CA VAL A 585 29.23 -17.29 -3.09
C VAL A 585 29.79 -18.70 -2.95
N VAL A 586 30.07 -19.35 -4.08
CA VAL A 586 30.69 -20.69 -4.14
C VAL A 586 31.89 -20.61 -5.08
N ASP A 587 33.06 -21.04 -4.61
CA ASP A 587 34.32 -20.98 -5.39
C ASP A 587 34.65 -19.57 -5.93
N GLY A 588 34.39 -18.55 -5.11
CA GLY A 588 34.62 -17.13 -5.46
C GLY A 588 33.64 -16.56 -6.49
N LYS A 589 32.67 -17.35 -6.96
CA LYS A 589 31.64 -16.92 -7.90
C LYS A 589 30.32 -16.64 -7.17
N GLU A 590 29.73 -15.49 -7.47
CA GLU A 590 28.38 -15.14 -7.02
C GLU A 590 27.35 -16.01 -7.75
N GLU A 591 26.58 -16.79 -6.99
CA GLU A 591 25.54 -17.67 -7.53
C GLU A 591 24.15 -17.02 -7.40
N THR A 592 23.82 -16.45 -6.22
CA THR A 592 22.51 -15.80 -5.97
C THR A 592 22.60 -14.66 -4.97
N VAL A 593 21.71 -13.68 -5.08
CA VAL A 593 21.49 -12.59 -4.11
C VAL A 593 20.04 -12.60 -3.66
N ASN A 594 19.78 -12.64 -2.35
CA ASN A 594 18.43 -12.65 -1.79
C ASN A 594 18.29 -11.67 -0.62
N THR A 595 17.09 -11.12 -0.43
CA THR A 595 16.75 -10.23 0.70
C THR A 595 15.83 -10.95 1.67
N ALA A 596 16.20 -10.99 2.95
CA ALA A 596 15.45 -11.68 3.99
C ALA A 596 14.17 -10.94 4.37
N VAL A 597 13.12 -11.69 4.73
CA VAL A 597 11.90 -11.17 5.35
C VAL A 597 11.81 -11.60 6.82
N ASP A 598 10.80 -11.09 7.54
CA ASP A 598 10.61 -11.45 8.94
C ASP A 598 10.35 -12.96 9.11
N GLY A 599 10.99 -13.54 10.12
CA GLY A 599 10.95 -14.98 10.40
C GLY A 599 11.94 -15.84 9.60
N ASP A 600 12.67 -15.30 8.63
CA ASP A 600 13.70 -16.03 7.88
C ASP A 600 14.93 -16.39 8.73
N TYR A 601 15.69 -17.36 8.24
CA TYR A 601 16.97 -17.78 8.80
C TYR A 601 18.08 -17.62 7.77
N VAL A 602 19.22 -17.07 8.21
CA VAL A 602 20.47 -17.15 7.46
C VAL A 602 21.15 -18.45 7.81
N VAL A 603 21.44 -19.25 6.79
CA VAL A 603 22.11 -20.53 6.90
C VAL A 603 23.52 -20.39 6.34
N GLN A 604 24.52 -20.65 7.17
CA GLN A 604 25.89 -20.88 6.71
C GLN A 604 26.14 -22.38 6.60
N ALA A 605 26.49 -22.84 5.41
CA ALA A 605 26.82 -24.23 5.18
C ALA A 605 28.14 -24.64 5.87
N ASN A 606 28.21 -25.87 6.37
CA ASN A 606 29.45 -26.46 6.87
C ASN A 606 30.24 -27.14 5.74
N THR A 607 30.61 -26.35 4.73
CA THR A 607 31.42 -26.73 3.58
C THR A 607 32.75 -25.98 3.63
N ARG A 608 33.67 -26.30 2.72
CA ARG A 608 34.89 -25.50 2.54
C ARG A 608 34.63 -24.04 2.13
N TRP A 609 33.52 -23.77 1.45
CA TRP A 609 33.14 -22.45 0.93
C TRP A 609 32.37 -21.60 1.93
N LYS A 610 31.75 -22.23 2.94
CA LYS A 610 30.96 -21.55 3.98
C LYS A 610 29.89 -20.65 3.39
N GLU A 611 29.24 -21.11 2.32
CA GLU A 611 28.25 -20.31 1.61
C GLU A 611 27.06 -19.97 2.52
N ASN A 612 26.57 -18.73 2.38
CA ASN A 612 25.40 -18.24 3.10
C ASN A 612 24.19 -18.18 2.16
N TYR A 613 23.02 -18.60 2.65
CA TYR A 613 21.75 -18.49 1.95
C TYR A 613 20.58 -18.33 2.93
N ILE A 614 19.43 -17.90 2.43
CA ILE A 614 18.23 -17.63 3.23
C ILE A 614 17.26 -18.81 3.12
N LEU A 615 16.70 -19.25 4.25
CA LEU A 615 15.58 -20.18 4.30
C LEU A 615 14.45 -19.61 5.14
N SER A 616 13.20 -19.81 4.71
CA SER A 616 12.04 -19.48 5.53
C SER A 616 11.95 -20.35 6.79
N TYR A 617 11.20 -19.89 7.80
CA TYR A 617 10.97 -20.67 9.02
C TYR A 617 10.41 -22.07 8.73
N ALA A 618 9.45 -22.18 7.80
CA ALA A 618 8.82 -23.45 7.47
C ALA A 618 9.84 -24.43 6.86
N THR A 619 10.65 -23.96 5.91
CA THR A 619 11.71 -24.77 5.30
C THR A 619 12.79 -25.13 6.31
N THR A 620 13.17 -24.18 7.17
CA THR A 620 14.20 -24.38 8.19
C THR A 620 13.79 -25.42 9.23
N SER A 621 12.57 -25.31 9.76
CA SER A 621 12.04 -26.25 10.77
C SER A 621 11.83 -27.67 10.20
N ALA A 622 11.53 -27.80 8.92
CA ALA A 622 11.48 -29.09 8.23
C ALA A 622 12.90 -29.66 8.01
N ALA A 623 13.86 -28.82 7.64
CA ALA A 623 15.21 -29.25 7.25
C ALA A 623 16.19 -29.44 8.42
N TYR A 624 15.92 -28.87 9.60
CA TYR A 624 16.85 -28.87 10.74
C TYR A 624 16.16 -29.17 12.07
N ASP A 625 16.92 -29.80 12.97
CA ASP A 625 16.46 -30.04 14.34
C ASP A 625 16.65 -28.80 15.22
N LEU A 626 15.73 -27.84 15.11
CA LEU A 626 15.80 -26.57 15.86
C LEU A 626 15.62 -26.74 17.38
N ALA A 627 15.08 -27.87 17.84
CA ALA A 627 14.83 -28.13 19.25
C ALA A 627 16.11 -28.51 20.01
N THR A 628 17.13 -29.02 19.32
CA THR A 628 18.37 -29.51 19.93
C THR A 628 19.59 -28.93 19.20
N PRO A 629 19.95 -27.66 19.47
CA PRO A 629 21.16 -27.08 18.92
C PRO A 629 22.39 -27.84 19.42
N LEU A 630 23.35 -28.04 18.52
CA LEU A 630 24.66 -28.60 18.81
C LEU A 630 25.63 -27.47 19.19
N GLU A 631 26.72 -27.81 19.87
CA GLU A 631 27.82 -26.88 20.07
C GLU A 631 28.58 -26.64 18.76
N ILE A 632 28.97 -25.37 18.52
CA ILE A 632 29.86 -25.02 17.42
C ILE A 632 31.24 -25.62 17.72
N PRO A 633 31.80 -26.48 16.84
CA PRO A 633 33.08 -27.15 17.10
C PRO A 633 34.21 -26.17 17.43
N HIS A 634 34.88 -26.36 18.57
CA HIS A 634 35.93 -25.46 19.05
C HIS A 634 37.17 -25.37 18.16
N GLY A 635 37.44 -26.39 17.34
CA GLY A 635 38.59 -26.44 16.42
C GLY A 635 38.38 -25.72 15.08
N ARG A 636 37.23 -25.07 14.87
CA ARG A 636 36.95 -24.32 13.63
C ARG A 636 37.45 -22.88 13.76
N GLU A 637 38.16 -22.41 12.74
CA GLU A 637 38.83 -21.10 12.73
C GLU A 637 37.89 -19.90 13.00
N ASP A 638 36.65 -19.96 12.49
CA ASP A 638 35.64 -18.90 12.62
C ASP A 638 34.64 -19.14 13.76
N ALA A 639 34.89 -20.12 14.64
CA ALA A 639 33.92 -20.52 15.67
C ALA A 639 33.57 -19.39 16.65
N GLN A 640 34.52 -18.49 16.94
CA GLN A 640 34.26 -17.32 17.78
C GLN A 640 33.39 -16.29 17.06
N GLN A 641 33.65 -16.05 15.77
CA GLN A 641 32.88 -15.11 14.96
C GLN A 641 31.43 -15.58 14.78
N LEU A 642 31.21 -16.86 14.49
CA LEU A 642 29.87 -17.43 14.38
C LEU A 642 29.04 -17.24 15.67
N ARG A 643 29.66 -17.43 16.85
CA ARG A 643 28.99 -17.20 18.14
C ARG A 643 28.64 -15.72 18.32
N LYS A 644 29.57 -14.82 17.98
CA LYS A 644 29.38 -13.38 18.07
C LYS A 644 28.24 -12.90 17.18
N ASP A 645 28.10 -13.48 16.00
CA ASP A 645 27.06 -13.15 15.02
C ASP A 645 25.71 -13.85 15.33
N GLY A 646 25.62 -14.58 16.44
CA GLY A 646 24.38 -15.21 16.90
C GLY A 646 24.04 -16.54 16.23
N TYR A 647 24.97 -17.14 15.49
CA TYR A 647 24.76 -18.47 14.90
C TYR A 647 24.76 -19.57 15.96
N ARG A 648 23.94 -20.59 15.70
CA ARG A 648 23.93 -21.87 16.44
C ARG A 648 24.06 -23.02 15.45
N CYS A 649 24.65 -24.13 15.87
CA CYS A 649 24.85 -25.31 15.04
C CYS A 649 23.62 -26.23 15.12
N TYR A 650 23.13 -26.74 13.99
CA TYR A 650 21.97 -27.63 13.96
C TYR A 650 22.21 -28.83 13.05
N ARG A 651 21.69 -29.99 13.48
CA ARG A 651 21.70 -31.22 12.68
C ARG A 651 20.65 -31.14 11.57
N SER A 652 21.03 -31.48 10.34
CA SER A 652 20.08 -31.57 9.23
C SER A 652 19.21 -32.82 9.34
N ARG A 653 17.94 -32.68 8.99
CA ARG A 653 16.94 -33.76 8.80
C ARG A 653 16.70 -34.04 7.31
N THR A 654 17.40 -33.34 6.42
CA THR A 654 17.16 -33.37 4.98
C THR A 654 17.50 -34.73 4.37
N ARG A 655 16.52 -35.29 3.66
CA ARG A 655 16.64 -36.48 2.83
C ARG A 655 16.23 -36.13 1.40
N ILE A 656 16.99 -36.63 0.44
CA ILE A 656 16.80 -36.31 -0.97
C ILE A 656 16.93 -37.57 -1.81
N ARG A 657 16.21 -37.59 -2.93
CA ARG A 657 16.59 -38.44 -4.05
C ARG A 657 17.52 -37.69 -4.98
N ALA A 658 18.53 -38.38 -5.49
CA ALA A 658 19.54 -37.77 -6.32
C ALA A 658 19.90 -38.62 -7.54
N LEU A 659 20.14 -37.94 -8.65
CA LEU A 659 20.67 -38.45 -9.91
C LEU A 659 21.94 -37.68 -10.27
N ARG A 660 22.87 -38.35 -10.95
CA ARG A 660 24.06 -37.70 -11.53
C ARG A 660 23.71 -37.17 -12.91
N ALA A 661 24.01 -35.90 -13.19
CA ALA A 661 23.85 -35.28 -14.49
C ALA A 661 24.94 -35.76 -15.46
N THR A 662 24.70 -36.91 -16.12
CA THR A 662 25.56 -37.37 -17.22
C THR A 662 25.32 -36.54 -18.48
N GLU A 663 26.22 -36.62 -19.46
CA GLU A 663 26.00 -35.97 -20.77
C GLU A 663 24.67 -36.42 -21.41
N GLU A 664 24.34 -37.71 -21.32
CA GLU A 664 23.09 -38.28 -21.82
C GLU A 664 21.86 -37.74 -21.07
N PHE A 665 21.96 -37.59 -19.74
CA PHE A 665 20.92 -36.96 -18.93
C PHE A 665 20.68 -35.51 -19.38
N LEU A 666 21.76 -34.73 -19.55
CA LEU A 666 21.66 -33.33 -19.97
C LEU A 666 21.04 -33.21 -21.36
N GLN A 667 21.49 -34.01 -22.33
CA GLN A 667 20.91 -34.01 -23.68
C GLN A 667 19.42 -34.36 -23.67
N ARG A 668 19.00 -35.30 -22.82
CA ARG A 668 17.61 -35.77 -22.76
C ARG A 668 16.68 -34.81 -22.01
N HIS A 669 17.14 -34.24 -20.89
CA HIS A 669 16.26 -33.52 -19.96
C HIS A 669 16.56 -32.02 -19.86
N CYS A 670 17.81 -31.59 -20.04
CA CYS A 670 18.28 -30.21 -19.83
C CYS A 670 19.32 -29.78 -20.89
N PRO A 671 18.94 -29.72 -22.19
CA PRO A 671 19.89 -29.53 -23.29
C PRO A 671 20.57 -28.15 -23.27
N SER A 672 19.90 -27.12 -22.75
CA SER A 672 20.49 -25.78 -22.55
C SER A 672 21.46 -25.71 -21.38
N LYS A 673 21.63 -26.80 -20.62
CA LYS A 673 22.44 -26.87 -19.40
C LYS A 673 22.02 -25.85 -18.33
N LYS A 674 20.77 -25.37 -18.41
CA LYS A 674 20.15 -24.45 -17.46
C LYS A 674 18.69 -24.83 -17.24
N PHE A 675 18.18 -24.63 -16.02
CA PHE A 675 16.74 -24.68 -15.73
C PHE A 675 16.38 -23.64 -14.64
N MET A 676 15.11 -23.25 -14.55
CA MET A 676 14.65 -22.34 -13.49
C MET A 676 14.58 -23.06 -12.16
N ALA A 677 15.25 -22.52 -11.14
CA ALA A 677 15.06 -22.96 -9.77
C ALA A 677 13.66 -22.60 -9.25
N LYS A 678 13.25 -23.21 -8.13
CA LYS A 678 11.94 -22.95 -7.50
C LYS A 678 11.69 -21.49 -7.14
N TRP A 679 12.75 -20.73 -6.85
CA TRP A 679 12.69 -19.30 -6.53
C TRP A 679 12.77 -18.39 -7.77
N GLY A 680 12.75 -18.95 -8.99
CA GLY A 680 12.63 -18.20 -10.25
C GLY A 680 13.94 -17.72 -10.87
N SER A 681 15.10 -18.13 -10.35
CA SER A 681 16.41 -17.80 -10.96
C SER A 681 16.93 -18.93 -11.87
N PRO A 682 17.65 -18.62 -12.96
CA PRO A 682 18.37 -19.61 -13.76
C PRO A 682 19.43 -20.36 -12.94
N CYS A 683 19.41 -21.68 -12.98
CA CYS A 683 20.41 -22.56 -12.38
C CYS A 683 21.17 -23.30 -13.47
N SER A 684 22.49 -23.14 -13.51
CA SER A 684 23.35 -23.85 -14.47
C SER A 684 23.68 -25.25 -13.97
N VAL A 685 23.73 -26.22 -14.89
CA VAL A 685 24.04 -27.63 -14.60
C VAL A 685 25.22 -28.07 -15.44
N GLU A 686 26.25 -28.58 -14.77
CA GLU A 686 27.42 -29.16 -15.41
C GLU A 686 27.37 -30.69 -15.39
N VAL A 687 28.19 -31.28 -16.24
CA VAL A 687 28.38 -32.74 -16.23
C VAL A 687 28.95 -33.15 -14.87
N ASP A 688 28.36 -34.20 -14.31
CA ASP A 688 28.63 -34.79 -13.00
C ASP A 688 28.02 -34.06 -11.80
N ASP A 689 27.37 -32.92 -12.00
CA ASP A 689 26.55 -32.32 -10.96
C ASP A 689 25.42 -33.26 -10.53
N ILE A 690 24.86 -32.98 -9.36
CA ILE A 690 23.82 -33.80 -8.77
C ILE A 690 22.49 -33.08 -8.89
N ILE A 691 21.57 -33.70 -9.62
CA ILE A 691 20.17 -33.30 -9.65
C ILE A 691 19.50 -33.96 -8.45
N ALA A 692 19.02 -33.13 -7.52
CA ALA A 692 18.40 -33.54 -6.28
C ALA A 692 16.92 -33.18 -6.27
N ALA A 693 16.13 -33.99 -5.58
CA ALA A 693 14.71 -33.78 -5.40
C ALA A 693 14.27 -34.07 -3.96
N GLN A 694 13.31 -33.27 -3.49
CA GLN A 694 12.48 -33.64 -2.35
C GLN A 694 11.30 -34.46 -2.86
N VAL A 695 11.03 -35.58 -2.19
CA VAL A 695 9.92 -36.48 -2.51
C VAL A 695 8.95 -36.48 -1.34
N SER A 696 7.68 -36.21 -1.62
CA SER A 696 6.61 -36.21 -0.64
C SER A 696 6.32 -37.61 -0.09
N ALA A 697 5.52 -37.69 0.97
CA ALA A 697 5.01 -38.97 1.49
C ALA A 697 4.19 -39.77 0.44
N SER A 698 3.59 -39.08 -0.54
CA SER A 698 2.84 -39.69 -1.65
C SER A 698 3.74 -40.08 -2.86
N SER A 699 5.06 -40.10 -2.69
CA SER A 699 6.03 -40.41 -3.75
C SER A 699 6.00 -39.45 -4.95
N MET A 700 5.61 -38.19 -4.73
CA MET A 700 5.66 -37.14 -5.77
C MET A 700 6.91 -36.29 -5.60
N VAL A 701 7.58 -35.98 -6.71
CA VAL A 701 8.67 -35.00 -6.75
C VAL A 701 8.05 -33.60 -6.71
N THR A 702 8.32 -32.86 -5.65
CA THR A 702 7.75 -31.52 -5.44
C THR A 702 8.70 -30.40 -5.87
N GLU A 703 9.98 -30.72 -6.02
CA GLU A 703 11.04 -29.76 -6.31
C GLU A 703 12.26 -30.48 -6.89
N ILE A 704 12.91 -29.84 -7.87
CA ILE A 704 14.22 -30.24 -8.38
C ILE A 704 15.21 -29.10 -8.18
N TYR A 705 16.43 -29.42 -7.77
CA TYR A 705 17.51 -28.45 -7.66
C TYR A 705 18.85 -29.11 -7.95
N ARG A 706 19.85 -28.30 -8.25
CA ARG A 706 21.21 -28.75 -8.57
C ARG A 706 22.12 -28.56 -7.37
N ILE A 707 22.96 -29.56 -7.11
CA ILE A 707 24.03 -29.51 -6.13
C ILE A 707 25.32 -29.81 -6.88
N GLU A 708 26.32 -28.93 -6.74
CA GLU A 708 27.63 -29.14 -7.35
C GLU A 708 28.28 -30.43 -6.79
N LYS A 709 28.97 -31.17 -7.66
CA LYS A 709 29.49 -32.52 -7.36
C LYS A 709 30.42 -32.62 -6.14
N THR A 710 31.27 -31.62 -5.89
CA THR A 710 32.15 -31.60 -4.70
C THR A 710 31.36 -31.30 -3.44
N VAL A 711 30.46 -30.32 -3.47
CA VAL A 711 29.57 -29.97 -2.36
C VAL A 711 28.70 -31.15 -1.96
N PHE A 712 28.16 -31.89 -2.94
CA PHE A 712 27.35 -33.07 -2.66
C PHE A 712 28.13 -34.15 -1.92
N ARG A 713 29.38 -34.43 -2.34
CA ARG A 713 30.24 -35.45 -1.69
C ARG A 713 30.62 -35.07 -0.26
N GLU A 714 30.74 -33.78 0.04
CA GLU A 714 31.04 -33.29 1.40
C GLU A 714 29.82 -33.38 2.33
N THR A 715 28.60 -33.24 1.78
CA THR A 715 27.41 -32.97 2.61
C THR A 715 26.42 -34.13 2.66
N PHE A 716 26.43 -35.05 1.70
CA PHE A 716 25.49 -36.16 1.60
C PHE A 716 26.19 -37.53 1.59
N ILE A 717 25.58 -38.49 2.28
CA ILE A 717 25.96 -39.91 2.19
C ILE A 717 24.78 -40.75 1.71
N PRO A 718 25.03 -41.85 0.99
CA PRO A 718 23.98 -42.80 0.63
C PRO A 718 23.27 -43.28 1.89
N GLU A 719 21.94 -43.31 1.84
CA GLU A 719 21.16 -43.96 2.89
C GLU A 719 21.27 -45.48 2.68
N GLN A 720 21.83 -46.19 3.66
CA GLN A 720 21.87 -47.65 3.61
C GLN A 720 20.43 -48.18 3.62
N LYS A 721 20.13 -49.11 2.73
CA LYS A 721 18.81 -49.73 2.60
C LYS A 721 18.40 -50.47 3.87
#